data_AF-A0A507ECT4-F1
#
_entry.id   AF-A0A507ECT4-F1
#
_cell.length_a   1.000
_cell.length_b   1.000
_cell.length_c   1.000
_cell.angle_alpha   90.00
_cell.angle_beta   90.00
_cell.angle_gamma   90.00
#
_symmetry.space_group_name_H-M   'P 1'
#
loop_
_entity.id
_entity.type
_entity.pdbx_description
1 polymer ?
#
loop_
_entity_poly.entity_id
_entity_poly.type
_entity_poly.pdbx_seq_one_letter_code
_entity_poly.pdbx_strand_id
1 'polypeptide(L)'
;MDASLIASIVATLDHTTSHHNTYPPRRGGGGGGGGGTGVLTIDAKALRPSSKPSPTATSPDTAVDDIDANDTLTANKLKSSSGKDGSPLSATSTTSTTSSLAAADTTAVESTTGTTTTAAAPDAATAPPPKKKKTGFDARPIHSGEFEPERHFYPRVLNANIHPLVASFFALGNERIVARYTHLNPQVSMAALKELLAYTPKYFQWAGSDLFNVTTASGQRQMIIVETNSCPSGQKSMPLLSDPEEHGGYGAVIDHTFKEMIHAADPSLGDLAVVCDKNMMEASGYAAVMAESTGERVWLAEYYLNDPDPPVKWADGVMLIRDADKAWHPIRACFRYVTQKPWSRFPLTSKTIVLNSVVSCLAGGRNKMMAARAYEFLNSELQGTGLAVRVPETIRNVTKSEIPLWVDSMGGHAVIKVPYSNAGQGVYTITNPTELHDFMATPHYYDKFIVQSLVGNASWSSISRRGAGGRFYHVGTIPDKKNNIYVTDLRMMVTANQAGFKPVACYARRARKHLLRHLTDDPAVTSWEMLGTNLSVKKDDEWTTEAQRLLLMDRKDFNQLGIGVDDLIDGYIQTVLSVIAIDKMARRLMKPTDPPPATHPATDDSDAHYPWFKETVFDFELFEALNPDKALLAEITH
;
A
#
# COMPACT_ATOMS: atom_id res chain seq x y z
N MET A 1 -21.86 18.62 45.19
CA MET A 1 -22.89 17.77 44.53
C MET A 1 -22.48 16.33 44.76
N ASP A 2 -23.45 15.54 45.18
CA ASP A 2 -23.33 14.53 46.25
C ASP A 2 -23.14 13.10 45.71
N ALA A 3 -22.35 12.29 46.44
CA ALA A 3 -21.92 10.93 46.09
C ALA A 3 -22.99 9.86 46.36
N SER A 4 -24.24 10.26 46.60
CA SER A 4 -25.35 9.41 47.03
C SER A 4 -26.20 8.84 45.88
N LEU A 5 -25.93 9.22 44.61
CA LEU A 5 -26.76 8.79 43.47
C LEU A 5 -26.21 7.55 42.70
N ILE A 6 -24.96 7.14 42.95
CA ILE A 6 -24.33 6.00 42.25
C ILE A 6 -24.62 4.65 42.95
N ALA A 7 -25.00 4.67 44.23
CA ALA A 7 -25.24 3.44 44.99
C ALA A 7 -26.61 2.77 44.70
N SER A 8 -27.53 3.42 43.99
CA SER A 8 -28.89 2.89 43.76
C SER A 8 -29.04 2.05 42.49
N ILE A 9 -28.04 1.98 41.61
CA ILE A 9 -28.15 1.26 40.32
C ILE A 9 -27.45 -0.12 40.36
N VAL A 10 -26.61 -0.39 41.37
CA VAL A 10 -25.85 -1.65 41.48
C VAL A 10 -26.59 -2.74 42.28
N ALA A 11 -27.76 -2.44 42.88
CA ALA A 11 -28.44 -3.35 43.80
C ALA A 11 -29.62 -4.18 43.21
N THR A 12 -29.82 -4.21 41.89
CA THR A 12 -31.00 -4.89 41.28
C THR A 12 -30.67 -6.02 40.32
N LEU A 13 -29.49 -6.63 40.42
CA LEU A 13 -29.15 -7.83 39.64
C LEU A 13 -28.34 -8.81 40.50
N ASP A 14 -28.90 -9.24 41.63
CA ASP A 14 -28.47 -10.48 42.30
C ASP A 14 -29.63 -11.03 43.14
N HIS A 15 -29.75 -12.37 43.18
CA HIS A 15 -30.93 -13.21 43.48
C HIS A 15 -31.79 -13.49 42.23
N THR A 16 -31.91 -14.71 41.70
CA THR A 16 -32.07 -16.00 42.40
C THR A 16 -31.48 -17.18 41.60
N THR A 17 -30.92 -18.10 42.38
CA THR A 17 -30.24 -19.35 42.09
C THR A 17 -31.15 -20.54 41.74
N SER A 18 -30.54 -21.51 41.02
CA SER A 18 -30.67 -22.98 41.12
C SER A 18 -32.05 -23.67 41.11
N HIS A 19 -32.24 -24.62 40.18
CA HIS A 19 -32.17 -26.06 40.47
C HIS A 19 -32.40 -26.96 39.24
N HIS A 20 -31.66 -28.08 39.21
CA HIS A 20 -31.88 -29.30 38.43
C HIS A 20 -33.34 -29.79 38.44
N ASN A 21 -33.83 -30.45 37.36
CA ASN A 21 -33.83 -31.92 37.25
C ASN A 21 -34.58 -32.45 35.99
N THR A 22 -34.02 -33.51 35.40
CA THR A 22 -34.65 -34.75 34.84
C THR A 22 -35.87 -34.71 33.88
N TYR A 23 -35.68 -35.37 32.72
CA TYR A 23 -36.73 -36.05 31.92
C TYR A 23 -37.41 -37.18 32.73
N PRO A 24 -38.67 -37.57 32.41
CA PRO A 24 -38.90 -38.82 31.63
C PRO A 24 -40.23 -38.75 30.77
N PRO A 25 -40.82 -39.85 30.18
CA PRO A 25 -41.24 -39.83 28.77
C PRO A 25 -42.71 -40.27 28.47
N ARG A 26 -43.06 -40.23 27.16
CA ARG A 26 -43.98 -41.12 26.41
C ARG A 26 -45.53 -41.07 26.59
N ARG A 27 -46.15 -41.20 25.38
CA ARG A 27 -47.43 -41.85 24.98
C ARG A 27 -48.74 -41.04 25.01
N GLY A 28 -49.27 -40.79 23.80
CA GLY A 28 -50.39 -41.58 23.27
C GLY A 28 -51.75 -40.91 23.09
N GLY A 29 -52.24 -40.85 21.84
CA GLY A 29 -53.59 -41.33 21.49
C GLY A 29 -54.69 -40.31 21.12
N GLY A 30 -55.15 -40.42 19.86
CA GLY A 30 -56.54 -40.16 19.37
C GLY A 30 -56.99 -38.69 19.28
N GLY A 31 -57.74 -38.22 18.30
CA GLY A 31 -58.51 -38.84 17.21
C GLY A 31 -59.70 -37.92 16.86
N GLY A 32 -60.02 -37.79 15.56
CA GLY A 32 -61.24 -37.14 15.02
C GLY A 32 -61.01 -35.68 14.54
N GLY A 33 -61.45 -35.23 13.36
CA GLY A 33 -62.29 -35.81 12.32
C GLY A 33 -63.13 -34.69 11.65
N GLY A 34 -63.12 -34.63 10.32
CA GLY A 34 -63.98 -33.78 9.46
C GLY A 34 -63.27 -32.53 8.92
N GLY A 35 -63.23 -32.21 7.63
CA GLY A 35 -63.92 -32.70 6.43
C GLY A 35 -64.09 -31.51 5.48
N GLY A 36 -63.59 -31.57 4.25
CA GLY A 36 -63.70 -30.47 3.29
C GLY A 36 -62.91 -30.69 2.01
N THR A 37 -63.56 -31.32 1.04
CA THR A 37 -63.08 -31.78 -0.27
C THR A 37 -62.87 -30.66 -1.29
N GLY A 38 -61.84 -30.81 -2.13
CA GLY A 38 -61.67 -30.07 -3.38
C GLY A 38 -60.50 -30.64 -4.19
N VAL A 39 -60.78 -31.65 -5.02
CA VAL A 39 -59.84 -32.25 -5.98
C VAL A 39 -60.18 -31.75 -7.38
N LEU A 40 -59.18 -31.32 -8.13
CA LEU A 40 -59.15 -31.38 -9.60
C LEU A 40 -57.70 -31.62 -10.04
N THR A 41 -57.48 -32.81 -10.59
CA THR A 41 -56.26 -33.35 -11.18
C THR A 41 -56.35 -33.18 -12.70
N ILE A 42 -55.32 -32.69 -13.41
CA ILE A 42 -55.06 -33.13 -14.80
C ILE A 42 -53.55 -33.14 -15.12
N ASP A 43 -53.08 -34.37 -15.31
CA ASP A 43 -52.12 -34.98 -16.25
C ASP A 43 -50.87 -34.30 -16.84
N ALA A 44 -49.85 -35.17 -16.91
CA ALA A 44 -48.63 -35.07 -17.68
C ALA A 44 -48.59 -36.17 -18.75
N LYS A 45 -48.28 -35.83 -20.02
CA LYS A 45 -47.47 -36.70 -20.90
C LYS A 45 -46.99 -36.04 -22.21
N ALA A 46 -45.71 -36.27 -22.45
CA ALA A 46 -45.04 -36.62 -23.72
C ALA A 46 -44.81 -35.56 -24.82
N LEU A 47 -43.52 -35.36 -25.16
CA LEU A 47 -42.95 -35.72 -26.48
C LEU A 47 -41.40 -35.65 -26.46
N ARG A 48 -40.76 -36.69 -27.04
CA ARG A 48 -39.32 -36.75 -27.38
C ARG A 48 -39.07 -36.09 -28.76
N PRO A 49 -37.81 -35.90 -29.19
CA PRO A 49 -37.18 -36.92 -30.05
C PRO A 49 -35.67 -37.16 -29.82
N SER A 50 -35.21 -38.35 -30.25
CA SER A 50 -33.81 -38.78 -30.49
C SER A 50 -33.45 -38.53 -31.98
N SER A 51 -32.21 -38.45 -32.50
CA SER A 51 -31.02 -39.33 -32.38
C SER A 51 -29.88 -38.89 -33.35
N LYS A 52 -28.63 -39.32 -33.05
CA LYS A 52 -27.39 -39.49 -33.89
C LYS A 52 -26.45 -38.29 -34.12
N PRO A 53 -25.11 -38.55 -34.10
CA PRO A 53 -24.31 -38.39 -35.32
C PRO A 53 -23.17 -39.43 -35.51
N SER A 54 -22.78 -39.71 -36.77
CA SER A 54 -21.47 -40.20 -37.29
C SER A 54 -21.64 -40.69 -38.75
N PRO A 55 -20.61 -40.86 -39.61
CA PRO A 55 -19.37 -40.09 -39.92
C PRO A 55 -19.29 -39.77 -41.46
N THR A 56 -18.09 -39.41 -42.00
CA THR A 56 -17.67 -39.17 -43.43
C THR A 56 -17.87 -37.73 -43.97
N ALA A 57 -16.85 -36.92 -44.30
CA ALA A 57 -15.72 -37.01 -45.26
C ALA A 57 -16.12 -36.65 -46.70
N THR A 58 -15.63 -35.51 -47.22
CA THR A 58 -14.96 -35.29 -48.53
C THR A 58 -14.79 -33.80 -48.87
N SER A 59 -13.54 -33.39 -49.15
CA SER A 59 -13.19 -32.28 -50.07
C SER A 59 -13.38 -32.73 -51.53
N PRO A 60 -13.33 -31.82 -52.53
CA PRO A 60 -12.11 -31.70 -53.38
C PRO A 60 -11.75 -30.22 -53.70
N ASP A 61 -10.46 -29.85 -53.67
CA ASP A 61 -9.48 -29.79 -54.80
C ASP A 61 -9.82 -28.74 -55.88
N THR A 62 -8.95 -27.77 -56.18
CA THR A 62 -7.70 -27.89 -56.98
C THR A 62 -7.04 -26.49 -57.00
N ALA A 63 -5.75 -26.22 -57.24
CA ALA A 63 -4.52 -26.97 -57.50
C ALA A 63 -3.37 -25.91 -57.56
N VAL A 64 -2.20 -26.10 -56.92
CA VAL A 64 -0.89 -26.57 -57.52
C VAL A 64 -0.12 -25.39 -58.17
N ASP A 65 1.19 -25.14 -58.04
CA ASP A 65 2.42 -25.96 -57.88
C ASP A 65 3.29 -25.46 -56.69
N ASP A 66 4.17 -26.17 -55.96
CA ASP A 66 4.92 -27.45 -56.02
C ASP A 66 6.46 -27.24 -56.12
N ILE A 67 7.17 -28.18 -55.50
CA ILE A 67 8.58 -28.58 -55.72
C ILE A 67 9.70 -28.04 -54.78
N ASP A 68 9.97 -28.95 -53.83
CA ASP A 68 11.22 -29.64 -53.48
C ASP A 68 12.13 -29.23 -52.32
N ALA A 69 12.27 -30.24 -51.47
CA ALA A 69 13.25 -30.48 -50.44
C ALA A 69 14.60 -30.91 -51.04
N ASN A 70 15.68 -30.67 -50.30
CA ASN A 70 16.60 -31.76 -50.04
C ASN A 70 17.41 -31.55 -48.75
N ASP A 71 17.44 -32.60 -47.94
CA ASP A 71 18.37 -32.85 -46.85
C ASP A 71 19.82 -32.84 -47.36
N THR A 72 20.77 -32.34 -46.56
CA THR A 72 21.96 -33.13 -46.18
C THR A 72 22.78 -32.48 -45.07
N LEU A 73 23.04 -33.31 -44.05
CA LEU A 73 24.13 -33.20 -43.09
C LEU A 73 25.49 -32.95 -43.75
N THR A 74 26.33 -32.12 -43.15
CA THR A 74 27.76 -32.47 -42.89
C THR A 74 28.42 -31.49 -41.92
N ALA A 75 29.19 -32.05 -40.99
CA ALA A 75 30.09 -31.37 -40.09
C ALA A 75 31.41 -31.01 -40.78
N ASN A 76 32.05 -29.88 -40.40
CA ASN A 76 33.48 -29.85 -40.08
C ASN A 76 34.00 -28.48 -39.57
N LYS A 77 34.59 -28.53 -38.36
CA LYS A 77 35.92 -28.04 -37.94
C LYS A 77 36.65 -26.97 -38.79
N LEU A 78 37.05 -25.89 -38.11
CA LEU A 78 38.36 -25.21 -38.20
C LEU A 78 38.56 -24.36 -36.91
N LYS A 79 39.36 -24.77 -35.93
CA LYS A 79 40.82 -24.56 -35.72
C LYS A 79 41.29 -23.09 -35.63
N SER A 80 41.38 -22.61 -34.39
CA SER A 80 42.55 -22.05 -33.66
C SER A 80 43.74 -21.38 -34.40
N SER A 81 44.14 -20.22 -33.86
CA SER A 81 45.53 -19.73 -33.68
C SER A 81 45.64 -19.15 -32.25
N SER A 82 46.38 -19.77 -31.31
CA SER A 82 47.81 -19.55 -30.93
C SER A 82 48.15 -18.09 -30.62
N GLY A 83 48.73 -17.67 -29.49
CA GLY A 83 49.30 -18.21 -28.25
C GLY A 83 49.52 -16.98 -27.33
N LYS A 84 50.05 -16.99 -26.11
CA LYS A 84 50.96 -17.86 -25.36
C LYS A 84 51.01 -17.35 -23.91
N ASP A 85 51.20 -18.29 -22.99
CA ASP A 85 52.04 -18.25 -21.76
C ASP A 85 51.79 -17.15 -20.69
N GLY A 86 51.68 -17.42 -19.39
CA GLY A 86 51.82 -18.66 -18.64
C GLY A 86 51.52 -18.43 -17.15
N SER A 87 50.87 -19.42 -16.54
CA SER A 87 50.91 -19.73 -15.09
C SER A 87 52.35 -20.24 -14.73
N PRO A 88 52.78 -20.52 -13.47
CA PRO A 88 51.92 -21.08 -12.42
C PRO A 88 52.34 -20.90 -10.92
N LEU A 89 51.57 -21.60 -10.08
CA LEU A 89 51.85 -22.12 -8.73
C LEU A 89 51.42 -21.23 -7.54
N SER A 90 50.37 -21.60 -6.79
CA SER A 90 50.26 -22.70 -5.80
C SER A 90 50.95 -22.39 -4.47
N ALA A 91 50.18 -22.18 -3.39
CA ALA A 91 50.38 -22.89 -2.11
C ALA A 91 49.30 -22.55 -1.06
N THR A 92 48.77 -23.62 -0.49
CA THR A 92 48.01 -23.79 0.75
C THR A 92 48.86 -23.57 2.01
N SER A 93 48.27 -23.07 3.11
CA SER A 93 48.51 -23.45 4.54
C SER A 93 47.68 -22.54 5.47
N THR A 94 46.73 -23.01 6.29
CA THR A 94 46.78 -23.66 7.63
C THR A 94 47.35 -22.84 8.81
N THR A 95 46.44 -22.41 9.69
CA THR A 95 46.40 -22.46 11.19
C THR A 95 47.49 -21.87 12.09
N SER A 96 47.05 -21.04 13.07
CA SER A 96 47.33 -21.04 14.55
C SER A 96 46.97 -19.63 15.09
N THR A 97 46.14 -19.33 16.11
CA THR A 97 45.93 -19.69 17.53
C THR A 97 47.04 -19.28 18.51
N THR A 98 46.67 -18.43 19.48
CA THR A 98 47.19 -18.12 20.85
C THR A 98 47.26 -16.59 21.09
N SER A 99 47.17 -15.97 22.28
CA SER A 99 46.37 -16.05 23.53
C SER A 99 47.07 -15.13 24.57
N SER A 100 46.36 -14.70 25.64
CA SER A 100 46.81 -14.08 26.94
C SER A 100 46.81 -12.53 27.03
N LEU A 101 46.01 -11.86 27.91
CA LEU A 101 46.05 -11.69 29.41
C LEU A 101 47.20 -10.75 29.87
N ALA A 102 47.17 -9.83 30.85
CA ALA A 102 46.26 -9.34 31.90
C ALA A 102 46.80 -7.94 32.40
N ALA A 103 45.98 -6.99 32.85
CA ALA A 103 45.73 -6.51 34.25
C ALA A 103 46.87 -5.80 35.06
N ALA A 104 46.54 -4.56 35.50
CA ALA A 104 46.75 -3.86 36.79
C ALA A 104 48.14 -3.55 37.41
N ASP A 105 48.38 -2.26 37.76
CA ASP A 105 48.72 -1.70 39.11
C ASP A 105 49.07 -0.19 38.99
N THR A 106 48.36 0.77 39.61
CA THR A 106 48.46 1.40 40.96
C THR A 106 49.56 2.46 41.21
N THR A 107 49.08 3.60 41.71
CA THR A 107 49.68 4.62 42.64
C THR A 107 50.88 5.48 42.23
N ALA A 108 50.69 6.81 42.23
CA ALA A 108 51.32 7.73 43.19
C ALA A 108 50.75 9.16 43.08
N VAL A 109 50.57 9.78 44.23
CA VAL A 109 50.07 11.13 44.49
C VAL A 109 51.26 12.06 44.69
N GLU A 110 51.27 13.23 44.07
CA GLU A 110 51.99 14.39 44.61
C GLU A 110 51.29 15.70 44.25
N SER A 111 51.17 16.55 45.26
CA SER A 111 50.38 17.76 45.37
C SER A 111 51.18 19.01 45.01
N THR A 112 50.61 19.97 44.29
CA THR A 112 50.80 21.41 44.57
C THR A 112 49.75 22.29 43.87
N THR A 113 48.85 22.83 44.69
CA THR A 113 48.36 24.22 44.73
C THR A 113 47.98 24.98 43.46
N GLY A 114 46.67 25.28 43.38
CA GLY A 114 46.18 26.64 43.13
C GLY A 114 45.68 26.92 41.71
N THR A 115 44.37 26.97 41.51
CA THR A 115 43.58 28.22 41.35
C THR A 115 42.12 27.83 41.13
N THR A 116 41.21 28.47 41.85
CA THR A 116 39.77 28.23 41.84
C THR A 116 39.16 28.77 40.54
N THR A 117 38.64 27.90 39.68
CA THR A 117 37.73 28.29 38.59
C THR A 117 36.61 27.26 38.47
N THR A 118 35.39 27.73 38.63
CA THR A 118 34.12 27.02 38.50
C THR A 118 34.05 26.19 37.22
N ALA A 119 33.93 24.86 37.34
CA ALA A 119 33.77 23.95 36.22
C ALA A 119 32.37 24.10 35.60
N ALA A 120 32.37 24.44 34.32
CA ALA A 120 31.21 24.49 33.45
C ALA A 120 30.66 23.09 33.15
N ALA A 121 29.37 23.07 32.80
CA ALA A 121 28.57 21.90 32.44
C ALA A 121 29.21 21.04 31.33
N PRO A 122 28.98 19.71 31.33
CA PRO A 122 29.46 18.85 30.26
C PRO A 122 28.73 19.15 28.95
N ASP A 123 29.54 19.15 27.90
CA ASP A 123 29.26 19.62 26.54
C ASP A 123 27.93 19.16 25.95
N ALA A 124 27.29 20.13 25.30
CA ALA A 124 26.20 19.92 24.38
C ALA A 124 26.55 18.84 23.35
N ALA A 125 25.70 17.83 23.27
CA ALA A 125 25.72 16.83 22.22
C ALA A 125 25.83 17.53 20.86
N THR A 126 26.99 17.39 20.23
CA THR A 126 27.27 17.89 18.89
C THR A 126 26.19 17.40 17.95
N ALA A 127 25.43 18.35 17.38
CA ALA A 127 24.45 18.09 16.35
C ALA A 127 25.10 17.26 15.22
N PRO A 128 24.38 16.27 14.65
CA PRO A 128 24.90 15.51 13.53
C PRO A 128 25.30 16.46 12.40
N PRO A 129 26.38 16.17 11.66
CA PRO A 129 26.87 17.03 10.59
C PRO A 129 25.74 17.33 9.59
N PRO A 130 25.65 18.57 9.07
CA PRO A 130 24.58 18.96 8.16
C PRO A 130 24.66 18.06 6.92
N LYS A 131 23.61 17.28 6.69
CA LYS A 131 23.46 16.45 5.49
C LYS A 131 23.61 17.35 4.27
N LYS A 132 24.48 16.99 3.31
CA LYS A 132 24.57 17.68 2.01
C LYS A 132 23.16 17.79 1.42
N LYS A 133 22.69 19.01 1.16
CA LYS A 133 21.37 19.24 0.56
C LYS A 133 21.38 18.60 -0.83
N LYS A 134 20.39 17.73 -1.09
CA LYS A 134 20.24 17.09 -2.39
C LYS A 134 19.61 18.11 -3.34
N THR A 135 20.34 18.52 -4.36
CA THR A 135 19.86 19.38 -5.45
C THR A 135 19.43 18.49 -6.61
N GLY A 136 18.24 18.71 -7.13
CA GLY A 136 17.78 18.05 -8.35
C GLY A 136 18.54 18.56 -9.56
N PHE A 137 18.68 17.73 -10.58
CA PHE A 137 19.09 18.22 -11.90
C PHE A 137 17.94 19.00 -12.54
N ASP A 138 18.27 19.92 -13.45
CA ASP A 138 17.25 20.54 -14.29
C ASP A 138 16.46 19.47 -15.07
N ALA A 139 15.24 19.81 -15.46
CA ALA A 139 14.33 18.84 -16.06
C ALA A 139 14.83 18.37 -17.42
N ARG A 140 14.63 17.07 -17.69
CA ARG A 140 14.96 16.47 -18.99
C ARG A 140 13.69 16.23 -19.80
N PRO A 141 13.69 16.53 -21.11
CA PRO A 141 12.59 16.15 -21.98
C PRO A 141 12.64 14.64 -22.25
N ILE A 142 11.47 14.02 -22.33
CA ILE A 142 11.26 12.63 -22.74
C ILE A 142 10.35 12.66 -23.97
N HIS A 143 10.73 11.91 -24.99
CA HIS A 143 9.98 11.79 -26.24
C HIS A 143 9.42 10.38 -26.44
N SER A 144 8.48 10.27 -27.38
CA SER A 144 7.94 8.99 -27.82
C SER A 144 9.05 8.09 -28.39
N GLY A 145 9.05 6.81 -28.01
CA GLY A 145 10.04 5.81 -28.41
C GLY A 145 11.25 5.69 -27.47
N GLU A 146 11.22 6.36 -26.31
CA GLU A 146 12.30 6.27 -25.30
C GLU A 146 12.06 5.21 -24.21
N PHE A 147 10.95 4.46 -24.24
CA PHE A 147 10.70 3.41 -23.26
C PHE A 147 11.64 2.21 -23.48
N GLU A 148 12.48 1.93 -22.48
CA GLU A 148 13.35 0.74 -22.47
C GLU A 148 13.03 -0.08 -21.20
N PRO A 149 12.47 -1.30 -21.31
CA PRO A 149 12.07 -2.12 -20.16
C PRO A 149 13.19 -2.28 -19.10
N GLU A 150 14.44 -2.44 -19.52
CA GLU A 150 15.61 -2.63 -18.65
C GLU A 150 15.90 -1.43 -17.74
N ARG A 151 15.43 -0.24 -18.11
CA ARG A 151 15.56 0.98 -17.30
C ARG A 151 14.46 1.10 -16.24
N HIS A 152 13.38 0.35 -16.38
CA HIS A 152 12.12 0.58 -15.64
C HIS A 152 11.66 -0.64 -14.81
N PHE A 153 12.19 -1.82 -15.08
CA PHE A 153 11.91 -3.03 -14.32
C PHE A 153 13.17 -3.58 -13.66
N TYR A 154 13.01 -4.33 -12.56
CA TYR A 154 14.13 -5.10 -12.05
C TYR A 154 14.53 -6.19 -13.05
N PRO A 155 15.82 -6.51 -13.22
CA PRO A 155 16.25 -7.58 -14.13
C PRO A 155 15.56 -8.91 -13.84
N ARG A 156 15.30 -9.21 -12.56
CA ARG A 156 14.59 -10.42 -12.15
C ARG A 156 13.13 -10.45 -12.66
N VAL A 157 12.48 -9.30 -12.79
CA VAL A 157 11.10 -9.17 -13.26
C VAL A 157 11.00 -9.42 -14.76
N LEU A 158 11.95 -8.88 -15.55
CA LEU A 158 12.01 -9.13 -17.00
C LEU A 158 12.23 -10.60 -17.34
N ASN A 159 12.88 -11.35 -16.44
CA ASN A 159 13.12 -12.79 -16.59
C ASN A 159 12.05 -13.65 -15.89
N ALA A 160 11.01 -13.05 -15.30
CA ALA A 160 10.01 -13.76 -14.53
C ALA A 160 8.79 -14.10 -15.39
N ASN A 161 8.33 -15.35 -15.28
CA ASN A 161 7.06 -15.77 -15.87
C ASN A 161 5.94 -15.60 -14.84
N ILE A 162 4.90 -14.84 -15.21
CA ILE A 162 3.72 -14.61 -14.37
C ILE A 162 3.10 -15.95 -13.92
N HIS A 163 2.66 -16.01 -12.66
CA HIS A 163 1.95 -17.17 -12.16
C HIS A 163 0.55 -17.28 -12.81
N PRO A 164 0.11 -18.45 -13.32
CA PRO A 164 -1.17 -18.58 -14.04
C PRO A 164 -2.41 -18.12 -13.24
N LEU A 165 -2.46 -18.40 -11.94
CA LEU A 165 -3.56 -17.92 -11.07
C LEU A 165 -3.59 -16.39 -10.96
N VAL A 166 -2.41 -15.74 -10.95
CA VAL A 166 -2.33 -14.28 -10.88
C VAL A 166 -2.76 -13.69 -12.22
N ALA A 167 -2.24 -14.20 -13.33
CA ALA A 167 -2.68 -13.79 -14.67
C ALA A 167 -4.20 -13.94 -14.84
N SER A 168 -4.77 -15.06 -14.38
CA SER A 168 -6.22 -15.29 -14.39
C SER A 168 -6.97 -14.26 -13.55
N PHE A 169 -6.49 -13.94 -12.34
CA PHE A 169 -7.08 -12.90 -11.49
C PHE A 169 -7.16 -11.54 -12.21
N PHE A 170 -6.06 -11.09 -12.83
CA PHE A 170 -6.05 -9.82 -13.57
C PHE A 170 -7.00 -9.82 -14.77
N ALA A 171 -7.26 -10.98 -15.36
CA ALA A 171 -8.19 -11.13 -16.48
C ALA A 171 -9.67 -11.27 -16.05
N LEU A 172 -9.99 -11.47 -14.76
CA LEU A 172 -11.36 -11.76 -14.31
C LEU A 172 -12.37 -10.66 -14.67
N GLY A 173 -12.01 -9.40 -14.42
CA GLY A 173 -12.94 -8.27 -14.52
C GLY A 173 -13.96 -8.22 -13.39
N ASN A 174 -14.55 -7.04 -13.17
CA ASN A 174 -15.37 -6.76 -11.99
C ASN A 174 -16.64 -7.64 -11.92
N GLU A 175 -17.28 -7.97 -13.03
CA GLU A 175 -18.49 -8.82 -13.02
C GLU A 175 -18.24 -10.22 -12.45
N ARG A 176 -17.14 -10.88 -12.85
CA ARG A 176 -16.78 -12.20 -12.32
C ARG A 176 -16.28 -12.13 -10.87
N ILE A 177 -15.58 -11.05 -10.52
CA ILE A 177 -15.15 -10.77 -9.16
C ILE A 177 -16.36 -10.65 -8.23
N VAL A 178 -17.38 -9.87 -8.62
CA VAL A 178 -18.63 -9.72 -7.87
C VAL A 178 -19.29 -11.08 -7.67
N ALA A 179 -19.50 -11.83 -8.75
CA ALA A 179 -20.17 -13.13 -8.69
C ALA A 179 -19.44 -14.12 -7.76
N ARG A 180 -18.10 -14.17 -7.82
CA ARG A 180 -17.31 -15.04 -6.95
C ARG A 180 -17.34 -14.59 -5.50
N TYR A 181 -17.16 -13.29 -5.25
CA TYR A 181 -17.08 -12.77 -3.89
C TYR A 181 -18.39 -12.92 -3.12
N THR A 182 -19.53 -12.60 -3.74
CA THR A 182 -20.84 -12.73 -3.09
C THR A 182 -21.28 -14.18 -2.91
N HIS A 183 -20.82 -15.09 -3.77
CA HIS A 183 -21.04 -16.53 -3.55
C HIS A 183 -20.31 -17.05 -2.30
N LEU A 184 -19.07 -16.60 -2.08
CA LEU A 184 -18.29 -16.97 -0.88
C LEU A 184 -18.72 -16.20 0.38
N ASN A 185 -19.42 -15.08 0.19
CA ASN A 185 -19.87 -14.19 1.26
C ASN A 185 -21.37 -13.89 1.08
N PRO A 186 -22.27 -14.85 1.38
CA PRO A 186 -23.71 -14.71 1.11
C PRO A 186 -24.38 -13.55 1.86
N GLN A 187 -23.74 -13.01 2.90
CA GLN A 187 -24.17 -11.81 3.62
C GLN A 187 -23.90 -10.50 2.87
N VAL A 188 -23.11 -10.52 1.79
CA VAL A 188 -22.73 -9.32 1.04
C VAL A 188 -23.80 -8.93 0.04
N SER A 189 -24.20 -7.66 0.05
CA SER A 189 -25.06 -7.07 -0.97
C SER A 189 -24.33 -6.96 -2.30
N MET A 190 -24.76 -7.77 -3.27
CA MET A 190 -24.24 -7.75 -4.64
C MET A 190 -24.42 -6.37 -5.31
N ALA A 191 -25.55 -5.70 -5.06
CA ALA A 191 -25.82 -4.38 -5.62
C ALA A 191 -24.83 -3.33 -5.08
N ALA A 192 -24.59 -3.31 -3.76
CA ALA A 192 -23.64 -2.39 -3.15
C ALA A 192 -22.21 -2.64 -3.64
N LEU A 193 -21.79 -3.91 -3.78
CA LEU A 193 -20.46 -4.22 -4.29
C LEU A 193 -20.27 -3.77 -5.75
N LYS A 194 -21.30 -3.93 -6.60
CA LYS A 194 -21.27 -3.42 -7.98
C LYS A 194 -21.12 -1.91 -8.03
N GLU A 195 -21.89 -1.19 -7.23
CA GLU A 195 -21.80 0.27 -7.13
C GLU A 195 -20.41 0.72 -6.70
N LEU A 196 -19.82 0.06 -5.70
CA LEU A 196 -18.48 0.39 -5.21
C LEU A 196 -17.40 0.12 -6.26
N LEU A 197 -17.47 -0.99 -6.99
CA LEU A 197 -16.50 -1.28 -8.07
C LEU A 197 -16.65 -0.33 -9.27
N ALA A 198 -17.85 0.24 -9.48
CA ALA A 198 -18.13 1.24 -10.50
C ALA A 198 -17.84 2.70 -10.04
N TYR A 199 -17.50 2.92 -8.76
CA TYR A 199 -17.24 4.26 -8.25
C TYR A 199 -16.07 4.92 -8.98
N THR A 200 -16.26 6.19 -9.38
CA THR A 200 -15.23 7.02 -10.03
C THR A 200 -14.65 8.01 -9.02
N PRO A 201 -13.41 7.81 -8.54
CA PRO A 201 -12.76 8.74 -7.62
C PRO A 201 -12.50 10.10 -8.27
N LYS A 202 -12.62 11.18 -7.48
CA LYS A 202 -12.32 12.55 -7.94
C LYS A 202 -10.89 12.98 -7.63
N TYR A 203 -10.37 12.59 -6.46
CA TYR A 203 -9.06 13.02 -5.96
C TYR A 203 -8.05 11.89 -5.86
N PHE A 204 -8.51 10.63 -5.83
CA PHE A 204 -7.66 9.47 -5.55
C PHE A 204 -7.85 8.31 -6.55
N GLN A 205 -7.48 8.54 -7.81
CA GLN A 205 -7.68 7.60 -8.90
C GLN A 205 -6.64 6.47 -8.98
N TRP A 206 -5.43 6.66 -8.48
CA TRP A 206 -4.37 5.65 -8.52
C TRP A 206 -3.81 5.37 -7.12
N ALA A 207 -3.90 4.13 -6.63
CA ALA A 207 -3.59 3.83 -5.25
C ALA A 207 -2.91 2.47 -5.09
N GLY A 208 -2.22 2.29 -3.97
CA GLY A 208 -1.77 0.97 -3.55
C GLY A 208 -1.97 0.78 -2.06
N SER A 209 -2.56 -0.34 -1.68
CA SER A 209 -2.75 -0.72 -0.27
C SER A 209 -1.82 -1.85 0.11
N ASP A 210 -1.30 -1.76 1.33
CA ASP A 210 -0.58 -2.84 1.99
C ASP A 210 -1.56 -3.66 2.80
N LEU A 211 -1.57 -4.97 2.57
CA LEU A 211 -2.50 -5.89 3.18
C LEU A 211 -1.77 -7.01 3.91
N PHE A 212 -2.39 -7.46 5.01
CA PHE A 212 -2.03 -8.72 5.63
C PHE A 212 -3.09 -9.77 5.34
N ASN A 213 -2.64 -10.97 5.03
CA ASN A 213 -3.46 -12.17 5.12
C ASN A 213 -3.42 -12.67 6.57
N VAL A 214 -4.57 -12.65 7.23
CA VAL A 214 -4.69 -12.93 8.67
C VAL A 214 -5.72 -13.99 8.95
N THR A 215 -5.63 -14.60 10.12
CA THR A 215 -6.72 -15.34 10.74
C THR A 215 -7.32 -14.55 11.89
N THR A 216 -8.64 -14.68 12.08
CA THR A 216 -9.33 -14.24 13.29
C THR A 216 -9.16 -15.24 14.43
N ALA A 217 -9.60 -14.89 15.63
CA ALA A 217 -9.75 -15.84 16.74
C ALA A 217 -10.65 -17.04 16.45
N SER A 218 -11.59 -16.93 15.50
CA SER A 218 -12.42 -18.06 15.05
C SER A 218 -11.79 -18.88 13.91
N GLY A 219 -10.56 -18.54 13.48
CA GLY A 219 -9.86 -19.22 12.40
C GLY A 219 -10.28 -18.78 10.99
N GLN A 220 -11.07 -17.71 10.85
CA GLN A 220 -11.46 -17.20 9.55
C GLN A 220 -10.28 -16.48 8.89
N ARG A 221 -9.87 -16.92 7.70
CA ARG A 221 -8.88 -16.24 6.87
C ARG A 221 -9.48 -15.05 6.13
N GLN A 222 -8.74 -13.94 6.08
CA GLN A 222 -9.15 -12.74 5.34
C GLN A 222 -8.00 -11.75 5.12
N MET A 223 -8.20 -10.86 4.14
CA MET A 223 -7.31 -9.73 3.88
C MET A 223 -7.72 -8.50 4.70
N ILE A 224 -6.77 -7.86 5.38
CA ILE A 224 -6.99 -6.61 6.10
C ILE A 224 -6.03 -5.53 5.62
N ILE A 225 -6.47 -4.27 5.65
CA ILE A 225 -5.68 -3.10 5.28
C ILE A 225 -4.76 -2.69 6.43
N VAL A 226 -3.49 -2.48 6.11
CA VAL A 226 -2.47 -1.95 7.03
C VAL A 226 -2.25 -0.46 6.78
N GLU A 227 -2.14 -0.07 5.51
CA GLU A 227 -2.11 1.31 5.03
C GLU A 227 -2.49 1.40 3.55
N THR A 228 -2.90 2.60 3.11
CA THR A 228 -3.18 2.93 1.70
C THR A 228 -2.32 4.11 1.27
N ASN A 229 -1.73 4.03 0.09
CA ASN A 229 -0.70 4.93 -0.41
C ASN A 229 -1.12 5.66 -1.69
N SER A 230 -0.94 6.99 -1.74
CA SER A 230 -1.34 7.83 -2.88
C SER A 230 -0.31 8.01 -4.00
N CYS A 231 0.91 7.51 -3.82
CA CYS A 231 1.89 7.32 -4.90
C CYS A 231 2.60 5.99 -4.62
N PRO A 232 1.92 4.86 -4.88
CA PRO A 232 2.48 3.55 -4.64
C PRO A 232 3.67 3.27 -5.57
N SER A 233 4.59 2.45 -5.08
CA SER A 233 5.67 1.87 -5.86
C SER A 233 5.37 0.39 -6.05
N GLY A 234 5.68 -0.17 -7.22
CA GLY A 234 5.42 -1.58 -7.47
C GLY A 234 5.53 -2.07 -8.90
N GLN A 235 5.45 -1.18 -9.90
CA GLN A 235 5.47 -1.57 -11.31
C GLN A 235 6.77 -2.26 -11.69
N LYS A 236 7.90 -1.71 -11.22
CA LYS A 236 9.22 -2.35 -11.36
C LYS A 236 9.36 -3.73 -10.73
N SER A 237 8.36 -4.18 -9.96
CA SER A 237 8.29 -5.46 -9.22
C SER A 237 7.20 -6.41 -9.73
N MET A 238 6.42 -6.01 -10.74
CA MET A 238 5.33 -6.82 -11.30
C MET A 238 5.77 -7.46 -12.62
N PRO A 239 5.82 -8.80 -12.73
CA PRO A 239 6.03 -9.47 -14.02
C PRO A 239 4.99 -9.04 -15.05
N LEU A 240 5.39 -8.96 -16.32
CA LEU A 240 4.47 -8.67 -17.42
C LEU A 240 3.37 -9.74 -17.47
N LEU A 241 2.12 -9.30 -17.70
CA LEU A 241 0.98 -10.20 -17.85
C LEU A 241 1.02 -10.93 -19.20
N SER A 242 1.63 -10.31 -20.20
CA SER A 242 1.87 -10.86 -21.54
C SER A 242 3.09 -10.21 -22.18
N ASP A 243 3.89 -11.00 -22.89
CA ASP A 243 5.15 -10.54 -23.50
C ASP A 243 5.00 -9.36 -24.48
N PRO A 244 3.93 -9.24 -25.31
CA PRO A 244 3.77 -8.09 -26.22
C PRO A 244 3.46 -6.76 -25.51
N GLU A 245 3.07 -6.78 -24.23
CA GLU A 245 2.70 -5.58 -23.48
C GLU A 245 3.89 -5.09 -22.65
N GLU A 246 4.89 -4.50 -23.33
CA GLU A 246 6.16 -4.10 -22.72
C GLU A 246 6.01 -3.00 -21.65
N HIS A 247 4.96 -2.18 -21.75
CA HIS A 247 4.66 -1.12 -20.77
C HIS A 247 4.15 -1.66 -19.43
N GLY A 248 3.65 -2.90 -19.40
CA GLY A 248 3.05 -3.52 -18.22
C GLY A 248 2.10 -2.58 -17.48
N GLY A 249 2.23 -2.54 -16.15
CA GLY A 249 1.35 -1.71 -15.33
C GLY A 249 1.64 -0.20 -15.38
N TYR A 250 2.71 0.26 -16.04
CA TYR A 250 2.89 1.70 -16.34
C TYR A 250 1.82 2.15 -17.34
N GLY A 251 1.67 1.43 -18.46
CA GLY A 251 0.62 1.64 -19.46
C GLY A 251 -0.77 1.57 -18.83
N ALA A 252 -1.02 0.56 -17.99
CA ALA A 252 -2.30 0.42 -17.31
C ALA A 252 -2.71 1.64 -16.47
N VAL A 253 -1.77 2.39 -15.89
CA VAL A 253 -2.10 3.61 -15.11
C VAL A 253 -2.20 4.83 -16.03
N ILE A 254 -1.26 4.99 -16.96
CA ILE A 254 -1.24 6.13 -17.87
C ILE A 254 -2.43 6.09 -18.83
N ASP A 255 -2.59 5.01 -19.58
CA ASP A 255 -3.58 4.91 -20.65
C ASP A 255 -5.01 4.84 -20.11
N HIS A 256 -5.21 4.15 -18.98
CA HIS A 256 -6.55 3.97 -18.43
C HIS A 256 -7.01 5.18 -17.61
N THR A 257 -6.11 5.82 -16.86
CA THR A 257 -6.49 6.86 -15.90
C THR A 257 -5.94 8.22 -16.29
N PHE A 258 -4.62 8.38 -16.42
CA PHE A 258 -4.07 9.71 -16.54
C PHE A 258 -4.33 10.37 -17.90
N LYS A 259 -4.39 9.58 -18.98
CA LYS A 259 -4.66 10.07 -20.34
C LYS A 259 -6.01 10.77 -20.46
N GLU A 260 -7.04 10.24 -19.81
CA GLU A 260 -8.36 10.90 -19.74
C GLU A 260 -8.24 12.28 -19.06
N MET A 261 -7.49 12.36 -17.98
CA MET A 261 -7.26 13.63 -17.26
C MET A 261 -6.43 14.61 -18.09
N ILE A 262 -5.44 14.14 -18.86
CA ILE A 262 -4.64 14.96 -19.78
C ILE A 262 -5.55 15.56 -20.86
N HIS A 263 -6.46 14.77 -21.45
CA HIS A 263 -7.38 15.26 -22.47
C HIS A 263 -8.41 16.27 -21.94
N ALA A 264 -8.73 16.19 -20.64
CA ALA A 264 -9.59 17.17 -19.97
C ALA A 264 -8.84 18.45 -19.57
N ALA A 265 -7.49 18.44 -19.54
CA ALA A 265 -6.70 19.63 -19.27
C ALA A 265 -6.74 20.59 -20.47
N ASP A 266 -6.74 21.89 -20.21
CA ASP A 266 -6.62 22.90 -21.27
C ASP A 266 -5.23 22.80 -21.94
N PRO A 267 -5.14 22.50 -23.25
CA PRO A 267 -3.88 22.43 -23.97
C PRO A 267 -3.07 23.74 -23.95
N SER A 268 -3.73 24.90 -23.78
CA SER A 268 -3.06 26.20 -23.77
C SER A 268 -2.21 26.43 -22.51
N LEU A 269 -2.45 25.66 -21.43
CA LEU A 269 -1.69 25.69 -20.19
C LEU A 269 -0.28 25.07 -20.29
N GLY A 270 0.09 24.53 -21.45
CA GLY A 270 1.45 24.10 -21.74
C GLY A 270 1.65 22.59 -21.78
N ASP A 271 2.84 22.16 -21.37
CA ASP A 271 3.35 20.81 -21.57
C ASP A 271 2.88 19.80 -20.51
N LEU A 272 3.40 18.58 -20.62
CA LEU A 272 3.19 17.48 -19.71
C LEU A 272 4.42 17.25 -18.83
N ALA A 273 4.21 16.74 -17.63
CA ALA A 273 5.32 16.43 -16.73
C ALA A 273 5.14 15.19 -15.87
N VAL A 274 6.26 14.58 -15.50
CA VAL A 274 6.39 13.69 -14.35
C VAL A 274 7.36 14.32 -13.36
N VAL A 275 6.92 14.46 -12.10
CA VAL A 275 7.74 15.06 -11.05
C VAL A 275 7.97 14.04 -9.93
N CYS A 276 9.21 13.83 -9.52
CA CYS A 276 9.55 12.82 -8.51
C CYS A 276 10.52 13.34 -7.45
N ASP A 277 10.50 12.72 -6.26
CA ASP A 277 11.47 13.02 -5.19
C ASP A 277 12.34 11.82 -4.80
N LYS A 278 12.14 10.70 -5.49
CA LYS A 278 12.90 9.45 -5.41
C LYS A 278 12.42 8.50 -6.50
N ASN A 279 13.05 7.33 -6.56
CA ASN A 279 12.63 6.20 -7.39
C ASN A 279 12.55 6.55 -8.88
N MET A 280 13.66 7.09 -9.40
CA MET A 280 13.78 7.50 -10.80
C MET A 280 13.40 6.38 -11.77
N MET A 281 13.73 5.11 -11.46
CA MET A 281 13.36 3.93 -12.26
C MET A 281 11.87 3.90 -12.64
N GLU A 282 10.96 4.06 -11.68
CA GLU A 282 9.52 4.07 -11.97
C GLU A 282 9.07 5.42 -12.53
N ALA A 283 9.58 6.54 -12.01
CA ALA A 283 9.21 7.87 -12.48
C ALA A 283 9.55 8.07 -13.97
N SER A 284 10.73 7.61 -14.42
CA SER A 284 11.11 7.63 -15.82
C SER A 284 10.27 6.69 -16.68
N GLY A 285 9.85 5.53 -16.14
CA GLY A 285 8.97 4.60 -16.85
C GLY A 285 7.60 5.22 -17.11
N TYR A 286 7.02 5.89 -16.11
CA TYR A 286 5.80 6.67 -16.30
C TYR A 286 5.97 7.80 -17.31
N ALA A 287 7.11 8.51 -17.30
CA ALA A 287 7.36 9.61 -18.24
C ALA A 287 7.48 9.12 -19.69
N ALA A 288 8.20 8.02 -19.92
CA ALA A 288 8.37 7.42 -21.24
C ALA A 288 7.05 6.87 -21.79
N VAL A 289 6.30 6.10 -20.99
CA VAL A 289 4.96 5.62 -21.41
C VAL A 289 4.02 6.79 -21.66
N MET A 290 4.05 7.83 -20.82
CA MET A 290 3.22 9.02 -21.03
C MET A 290 3.57 9.73 -22.35
N ALA A 291 4.84 9.86 -22.70
CA ALA A 291 5.27 10.47 -23.96
C ALA A 291 4.84 9.63 -25.18
N GLU A 292 4.94 8.30 -25.10
CA GLU A 292 4.49 7.39 -26.15
C GLU A 292 2.97 7.39 -26.31
N SER A 293 2.23 7.29 -25.21
CA SER A 293 0.77 7.24 -25.20
C SER A 293 0.11 8.54 -25.67
N THR A 294 0.76 9.69 -25.47
CA THR A 294 0.24 11.00 -25.87
C THR A 294 0.82 11.50 -27.20
N GLY A 295 2.00 11.01 -27.59
CA GLY A 295 2.76 11.56 -28.71
C GLY A 295 3.38 12.93 -28.43
N GLU A 296 3.39 13.37 -27.17
CA GLU A 296 3.86 14.69 -26.75
C GLU A 296 5.16 14.60 -25.94
N ARG A 297 5.89 15.71 -25.88
CA ARG A 297 7.04 15.86 -24.97
C ARG A 297 6.55 15.81 -23.52
N VAL A 298 7.24 15.05 -22.68
CA VAL A 298 7.01 15.01 -21.23
C VAL A 298 8.28 15.44 -20.51
N TRP A 299 8.16 16.41 -19.59
CA TRP A 299 9.28 16.81 -18.73
C TRP A 299 9.42 15.88 -17.54
N LEU A 300 10.60 15.30 -17.33
CA LEU A 300 10.93 14.58 -16.11
C LEU A 300 11.78 15.48 -15.21
N ALA A 301 11.24 15.84 -14.04
CA ALA A 301 11.90 16.72 -13.09
C ALA A 301 12.01 16.09 -11.70
N GLU A 302 13.16 16.30 -11.05
CA GLU A 302 13.34 15.98 -9.65
C GLU A 302 12.91 17.17 -8.79
N TYR A 303 12.08 16.93 -7.79
CA TYR A 303 11.64 17.94 -6.85
C TYR A 303 11.92 17.41 -5.45
N TYR A 304 12.97 17.90 -4.80
CA TYR A 304 13.36 17.46 -3.45
C TYR A 304 12.87 18.45 -2.39
N LEU A 305 12.59 17.96 -1.17
CA LEU A 305 12.02 18.78 -0.09
C LEU A 305 12.92 19.95 0.33
N ASN A 306 14.24 19.72 0.38
CA ASN A 306 15.22 20.69 0.88
C ASN A 306 16.09 21.25 -0.25
N ASP A 307 15.60 21.20 -1.49
CA ASP A 307 16.29 21.79 -2.63
C ASP A 307 16.22 23.31 -2.52
N PRO A 308 17.35 24.03 -2.42
CA PRO A 308 17.33 25.50 -2.41
C PRO A 308 16.98 26.11 -3.77
N ASP A 309 17.11 25.36 -4.86
CA ASP A 309 16.87 25.83 -6.22
C ASP A 309 16.19 24.74 -7.08
N PRO A 310 14.96 24.32 -6.72
CA PRO A 310 14.27 23.24 -7.41
C PRO A 310 13.92 23.65 -8.85
N PRO A 311 13.96 22.72 -9.82
CA PRO A 311 13.54 22.97 -11.20
C PRO A 311 12.01 23.00 -11.35
N VAL A 312 11.27 23.16 -10.25
CA VAL A 312 9.79 23.19 -10.21
C VAL A 312 9.37 24.37 -9.35
N LYS A 313 8.46 25.19 -9.87
CA LYS A 313 7.79 26.26 -9.12
C LYS A 313 6.33 26.38 -9.52
N TRP A 314 5.56 27.15 -8.76
CA TRP A 314 4.16 27.43 -9.04
C TRP A 314 3.96 28.94 -9.23
N ALA A 315 3.20 29.32 -10.25
CA ALA A 315 2.78 30.69 -10.50
C ALA A 315 1.32 30.68 -10.96
N ASP A 316 0.45 31.46 -10.30
CA ASP A 316 -0.96 31.62 -10.64
C ASP A 316 -1.74 30.30 -10.83
N GLY A 317 -1.42 29.29 -10.00
CA GLY A 317 -2.02 27.96 -10.05
C GLY A 317 -1.47 27.04 -11.14
N VAL A 318 -0.49 27.49 -11.93
CA VAL A 318 0.18 26.71 -12.98
C VAL A 318 1.55 26.25 -12.49
N MET A 319 1.87 24.97 -12.70
CA MET A 319 3.21 24.43 -12.48
C MET A 319 4.13 24.88 -13.61
N LEU A 320 5.32 25.35 -13.25
CA LEU A 320 6.40 25.68 -14.17
C LEU A 320 7.59 24.75 -13.92
N ILE A 321 8.17 24.24 -14.99
CA ILE A 321 9.37 23.39 -14.95
C ILE A 321 10.54 24.08 -15.64
N ARG A 322 11.73 24.02 -15.01
CA ARG A 322 12.98 24.57 -15.55
C ARG A 322 13.77 23.51 -16.28
N ASP A 323 14.13 23.78 -17.53
CA ASP A 323 15.03 22.93 -18.32
C ASP A 323 16.52 23.27 -18.10
N ALA A 324 17.39 22.56 -18.80
CA ALA A 324 18.85 22.75 -18.74
C ALA A 324 19.30 24.14 -19.21
N ASP A 325 18.53 24.79 -20.10
CA ASP A 325 18.79 26.14 -20.61
C ASP A 325 18.23 27.23 -19.68
N LYS A 326 17.70 26.83 -18.52
CA LYS A 326 17.07 27.70 -17.50
C LYS A 326 15.78 28.37 -17.99
N ALA A 327 15.18 27.88 -19.07
CA ALA A 327 13.86 28.29 -19.52
C ALA A 327 12.78 27.61 -18.68
N TRP A 328 11.71 28.36 -18.39
CA TRP A 328 10.56 27.87 -17.61
C TRP A 328 9.40 27.53 -18.53
N HIS A 329 8.94 26.28 -18.46
CA HIS A 329 7.86 25.74 -19.28
C HIS A 329 6.60 25.54 -18.44
N PRO A 330 5.44 26.08 -18.85
CA PRO A 330 4.17 25.85 -18.18
C PRO A 330 3.69 24.43 -18.40
N ILE A 331 3.06 23.83 -17.39
CA ILE A 331 2.61 22.44 -17.38
C ILE A 331 1.09 22.39 -17.17
N ARG A 332 0.37 21.79 -18.11
CA ARG A 332 -1.09 21.61 -18.01
C ARG A 332 -1.48 20.38 -17.19
N ALA A 333 -0.66 19.33 -17.22
CA ALA A 333 -0.89 18.09 -16.47
C ALA A 333 0.41 17.46 -15.96
N CYS A 334 0.42 17.10 -14.68
CA CYS A 334 1.55 16.53 -13.96
C CYS A 334 1.21 15.16 -13.33
N PHE A 335 1.97 14.13 -13.70
CA PHE A 335 2.01 12.87 -12.96
C PHE A 335 2.93 13.05 -11.73
N ARG A 336 2.34 13.09 -10.54
CA ARG A 336 3.08 13.33 -9.30
C ARG A 336 3.58 12.03 -8.70
N TYR A 337 4.89 11.84 -8.75
CA TYR A 337 5.63 10.80 -8.02
C TYR A 337 6.43 11.38 -6.84
N VAL A 338 5.90 12.45 -6.22
CA VAL A 338 6.48 13.09 -5.03
C VAL A 338 5.88 12.49 -3.77
N THR A 339 6.73 11.89 -2.94
CA THR A 339 6.30 11.00 -1.86
C THR A 339 6.53 11.55 -0.45
N GLN A 340 7.51 12.42 -0.24
CA GLN A 340 7.89 12.96 1.05
C GLN A 340 7.27 14.35 1.24
N LYS A 341 6.30 14.45 2.16
CA LYS A 341 5.60 15.70 2.50
C LYS A 341 5.16 16.50 1.26
N PRO A 342 4.44 15.91 0.29
CA PRO A 342 4.08 16.60 -0.95
C PRO A 342 3.24 17.87 -0.71
N TRP A 343 2.52 17.96 0.39
CA TRP A 343 1.77 19.13 0.85
C TRP A 343 2.60 20.37 1.17
N SER A 344 3.92 20.25 1.29
CA SER A 344 4.82 21.39 1.48
C SER A 344 5.30 22.04 0.18
N ARG A 345 4.89 21.50 -0.97
CA ARG A 345 5.46 21.83 -2.28
C ARG A 345 4.46 21.88 -3.43
N PHE A 346 3.28 21.32 -3.24
CA PHE A 346 2.17 21.33 -4.18
C PHE A 346 1.00 22.07 -3.52
N PRO A 347 0.38 23.01 -4.24
CA PRO A 347 -0.82 23.67 -3.74
C PRO A 347 -1.97 22.67 -3.64
N LEU A 348 -2.94 22.98 -2.76
CA LEU A 348 -4.14 22.15 -2.58
C LEU A 348 -5.13 22.30 -3.74
N THR A 349 -5.05 23.42 -4.46
CA THR A 349 -5.80 23.73 -5.68
C THR A 349 -4.86 24.25 -6.76
N SER A 350 -5.07 23.83 -8.01
CA SER A 350 -4.22 24.22 -9.14
C SER A 350 -5.02 24.22 -10.43
N LYS A 351 -4.56 25.02 -11.41
CA LYS A 351 -5.00 24.96 -12.81
C LYS A 351 -4.35 23.75 -13.52
N THR A 352 -3.07 23.49 -13.23
CA THR A 352 -2.41 22.24 -13.63
C THR A 352 -3.13 21.05 -13.00
N ILE A 353 -3.51 20.07 -13.82
CA ILE A 353 -4.09 18.82 -13.33
C ILE A 353 -2.98 17.95 -12.72
N VAL A 354 -3.17 17.44 -11.51
CA VAL A 354 -2.17 16.63 -10.80
C VAL A 354 -2.74 15.26 -10.43
N LEU A 355 -2.08 14.18 -10.88
CA LEU A 355 -2.42 12.81 -10.49
C LEU A 355 -1.44 12.24 -9.44
N ASN A 356 -1.88 11.83 -8.26
CA ASN A 356 -3.12 12.22 -7.58
C ASN A 356 -2.98 13.62 -6.98
N SER A 357 -4.10 14.31 -6.76
CA SER A 357 -4.14 15.55 -5.97
C SER A 357 -3.53 15.34 -4.58
N VAL A 358 -2.86 16.36 -4.05
CA VAL A 358 -2.30 16.30 -2.69
C VAL A 358 -3.37 16.26 -1.60
N VAL A 359 -4.59 16.67 -1.91
CA VAL A 359 -5.76 16.48 -1.01
C VAL A 359 -5.91 15.00 -0.63
N SER A 360 -5.71 14.07 -1.57
CA SER A 360 -5.76 12.63 -1.28
C SER A 360 -4.68 12.17 -0.29
N CYS A 361 -3.52 12.83 -0.26
CA CYS A 361 -2.46 12.55 0.70
C CYS A 361 -2.92 12.89 2.12
N LEU A 362 -3.44 14.11 2.29
CA LEU A 362 -3.92 14.63 3.58
C LEU A 362 -5.16 13.88 4.07
N ALA A 363 -6.06 13.50 3.16
CA ALA A 363 -7.30 12.79 3.46
C ALA A 363 -7.11 11.33 3.90
N GLY A 364 -5.91 10.76 3.70
CA GLY A 364 -5.60 9.43 4.20
C GLY A 364 -4.50 8.69 3.42
N GLY A 365 -4.31 9.02 2.15
CA GLY A 365 -3.37 8.30 1.27
C GLY A 365 -1.88 8.47 1.64
N ARG A 366 -1.55 9.41 2.55
CA ARG A 366 -0.26 9.52 3.23
C ARG A 366 -0.42 9.98 4.70
N ASN A 367 -1.62 9.84 5.24
CA ASN A 367 -1.98 10.30 6.58
C ASN A 367 -2.78 9.18 7.27
N LYS A 368 -2.07 8.35 8.02
CA LYS A 368 -2.65 7.14 8.65
C LYS A 368 -3.77 7.46 9.63
N MET A 369 -3.71 8.63 10.26
CA MET A 369 -4.73 9.12 11.19
C MET A 369 -6.04 9.45 10.48
N MET A 370 -5.95 10.19 9.37
CA MET A 370 -7.12 10.50 8.54
C MET A 370 -7.66 9.28 7.82
N ALA A 371 -6.79 8.37 7.36
CA ALA A 371 -7.21 7.11 6.75
C ALA A 371 -8.09 6.29 7.70
N ALA A 372 -7.66 6.11 8.96
CA ALA A 372 -8.45 5.40 9.96
C ALA A 372 -9.83 6.01 10.19
N ARG A 373 -9.97 7.34 10.09
CA ARG A 373 -11.29 8.01 10.17
C ARG A 373 -12.11 7.84 8.89
N ALA A 374 -11.48 7.96 7.73
CA ALA A 374 -12.11 7.73 6.44
C ALA A 374 -12.73 6.32 6.37
N TYR A 375 -12.00 5.31 6.83
CA TYR A 375 -12.49 3.92 6.87
C TYR A 375 -13.71 3.76 7.78
N GLU A 376 -13.73 4.40 8.96
CA GLU A 376 -14.88 4.34 9.87
C GLU A 376 -16.13 5.02 9.29
N PHE A 377 -15.97 6.15 8.61
CA PHE A 377 -17.08 6.82 7.94
C PHE A 377 -17.67 5.94 6.83
N LEU A 378 -16.83 5.38 5.97
CA LEU A 378 -17.32 4.47 4.93
C LEU A 378 -17.96 3.21 5.53
N ASN A 379 -17.38 2.62 6.58
CA ASN A 379 -17.95 1.44 7.24
C ASN A 379 -19.33 1.74 7.86
N SER A 380 -19.54 2.96 8.35
CA SER A 380 -20.84 3.40 8.86
C SER A 380 -21.85 3.55 7.72
N GLU A 381 -21.45 4.10 6.58
CA GLU A 381 -22.29 4.18 5.37
C GLU A 381 -22.66 2.80 4.82
N LEU A 382 -21.76 1.82 4.92
CA LEU A 382 -21.94 0.47 4.40
C LEU A 382 -22.64 -0.48 5.39
N GLN A 383 -23.10 0.00 6.54
CA GLN A 383 -23.75 -0.84 7.53
C GLN A 383 -24.94 -1.62 6.92
N GLY A 384 -25.02 -2.92 7.19
CA GLY A 384 -26.07 -3.80 6.65
C GLY A 384 -25.79 -4.36 5.25
N THR A 385 -24.74 -3.90 4.55
CA THR A 385 -24.37 -4.44 3.23
C THR A 385 -23.45 -5.66 3.28
N GLY A 386 -22.94 -6.02 4.46
CA GLY A 386 -21.91 -7.06 4.62
C GLY A 386 -20.50 -6.64 4.18
N LEU A 387 -20.31 -5.40 3.73
CA LEU A 387 -19.02 -4.85 3.29
C LEU A 387 -18.45 -3.89 4.34
N ALA A 388 -17.15 -3.95 4.54
CA ALA A 388 -16.41 -3.01 5.37
C ALA A 388 -14.92 -3.02 4.98
N VAL A 389 -14.26 -1.88 5.14
CA VAL A 389 -12.80 -1.81 5.24
C VAL A 389 -12.40 -2.48 6.56
N ARG A 390 -11.65 -3.57 6.46
CA ARG A 390 -11.15 -4.32 7.60
C ARG A 390 -9.74 -3.85 7.91
N VAL A 391 -9.54 -3.38 9.13
CA VAL A 391 -8.27 -2.88 9.65
C VAL A 391 -8.05 -3.40 11.06
N PRO A 392 -6.80 -3.53 11.52
CA PRO A 392 -6.54 -3.69 12.95
C PRO A 392 -7.10 -2.49 13.72
N GLU A 393 -7.55 -2.73 14.96
CA GLU A 393 -8.04 -1.67 15.84
C GLU A 393 -6.99 -0.55 15.96
N THR A 394 -7.42 0.70 15.77
CA THR A 394 -6.51 1.84 15.69
C THR A 394 -7.04 2.98 16.56
N ILE A 395 -6.25 3.39 17.54
CA ILE A 395 -6.46 4.58 18.36
C ILE A 395 -5.78 5.76 17.67
N ARG A 396 -6.50 6.86 17.52
CA ARG A 396 -6.05 8.08 16.83
C ARG A 396 -5.77 9.20 17.82
N ASN A 397 -5.11 10.26 17.34
CA ASN A 397 -4.88 11.51 18.08
C ASN A 397 -4.13 11.33 19.41
N VAL A 398 -3.33 10.26 19.53
CA VAL A 398 -2.62 9.89 20.76
C VAL A 398 -1.40 10.78 20.93
N THR A 399 -1.23 11.41 22.09
CA THR A 399 -0.01 12.12 22.45
C THR A 399 1.04 11.16 22.99
N LYS A 400 2.32 11.54 22.91
CA LYS A 400 3.43 10.69 23.38
C LYS A 400 3.23 10.19 24.82
N SER A 401 2.76 11.05 25.73
CA SER A 401 2.53 10.70 27.14
C SER A 401 1.43 9.68 27.37
N GLU A 402 0.46 9.56 26.45
CA GLU A 402 -0.66 8.60 26.57
C GLU A 402 -0.30 7.20 26.05
N ILE A 403 0.79 7.07 25.28
CA ILE A 403 1.15 5.82 24.60
C ILE A 403 1.27 4.63 25.57
N PRO A 404 1.95 4.73 26.73
CA PRO A 404 2.04 3.61 27.66
C PRO A 404 0.67 3.08 28.11
N LEU A 405 -0.32 3.96 28.31
CA LEU A 405 -1.67 3.57 28.72
C LEU A 405 -2.37 2.75 27.63
N TRP A 406 -2.21 3.17 26.36
CA TRP A 406 -2.80 2.44 25.25
C TRP A 406 -2.12 1.10 24.99
N VAL A 407 -0.80 1.04 25.10
CA VAL A 407 -0.04 -0.21 24.99
C VAL A 407 -0.48 -1.20 26.09
N ASP A 408 -0.61 -0.75 27.33
CA ASP A 408 -1.10 -1.58 28.44
C ASP A 408 -2.53 -2.08 28.19
N SER A 409 -3.43 -1.20 27.73
CA SER A 409 -4.80 -1.57 27.37
C SER A 409 -4.90 -2.61 26.25
N MET A 410 -3.86 -2.71 25.41
CA MET A 410 -3.70 -3.71 24.34
C MET A 410 -2.92 -4.96 24.77
N GLY A 411 -2.67 -5.12 26.08
CA GLY A 411 -2.01 -6.29 26.64
C GLY A 411 -0.50 -6.29 26.45
N GLY A 412 0.11 -5.09 26.47
CA GLY A 412 1.55 -4.90 26.35
C GLY A 412 2.10 -4.98 24.92
N HIS A 413 1.26 -5.28 23.93
CA HIS A 413 1.66 -5.41 22.53
C HIS A 413 0.92 -4.39 21.68
N ALA A 414 1.63 -3.62 20.85
CA ALA A 414 1.03 -2.65 19.95
C ALA A 414 1.98 -2.25 18.81
N VAL A 415 1.45 -1.54 17.82
CA VAL A 415 2.24 -0.84 16.80
C VAL A 415 1.96 0.65 16.92
N ILE A 416 2.99 1.42 17.22
CA ILE A 416 2.92 2.88 17.23
C ILE A 416 3.36 3.39 15.86
N LYS A 417 2.60 4.31 15.27
CA LYS A 417 2.96 4.91 13.98
C LYS A 417 2.90 6.42 14.03
N VAL A 418 3.95 7.06 13.50
CA VAL A 418 3.94 8.47 13.10
C VAL A 418 3.01 8.58 11.87
N PRO A 419 1.91 9.34 11.94
CA PRO A 419 0.85 9.24 10.94
C PRO A 419 1.25 9.64 9.51
N TYR A 420 2.22 10.54 9.38
CA TYR A 420 2.59 11.21 8.13
C TYR A 420 3.85 10.61 7.48
N SER A 421 4.51 9.67 8.18
CA SER A 421 5.73 9.01 7.71
C SER A 421 5.43 7.89 6.70
N ASN A 422 6.41 7.60 5.84
CA ASN A 422 6.30 6.65 4.73
C ASN A 422 7.44 5.62 4.73
N ALA A 423 7.27 4.54 3.96
CA ALA A 423 8.28 3.49 3.74
C ALA A 423 8.78 2.82 5.05
N GLY A 424 7.88 2.61 6.00
CA GLY A 424 8.19 1.99 7.30
C GLY A 424 8.91 2.90 8.29
N GLN A 425 9.26 4.12 7.90
CA GLN A 425 9.83 5.09 8.82
C GLN A 425 8.76 5.52 9.83
N GLY A 426 9.14 5.67 11.09
CA GLY A 426 8.22 6.04 12.17
C GLY A 426 7.17 4.97 12.47
N VAL A 427 7.46 3.68 12.23
CA VAL A 427 6.66 2.55 12.69
C VAL A 427 7.46 1.81 13.76
N TYR A 428 6.86 1.61 14.93
CA TYR A 428 7.50 0.99 16.09
C TYR A 428 6.63 -0.15 16.57
N THR A 429 7.16 -1.37 16.51
CA THR A 429 6.52 -2.55 17.09
C THR A 429 6.93 -2.63 18.56
N ILE A 430 5.94 -2.79 19.43
CA ILE A 430 6.12 -2.91 20.88
C ILE A 430 5.64 -4.30 21.28
N THR A 431 6.55 -5.12 21.80
CA THR A 431 6.27 -6.45 22.36
C THR A 431 6.90 -6.63 23.74
N ASN A 432 7.65 -5.65 24.23
CA ASN A 432 8.29 -5.68 25.54
C ASN A 432 8.54 -4.25 26.09
N PRO A 433 8.81 -4.11 27.40
CA PRO A 433 9.04 -2.80 28.03
C PRO A 433 10.24 -2.03 27.47
N THR A 434 11.29 -2.72 27.01
CA THR A 434 12.49 -2.07 26.45
C THR A 434 12.16 -1.33 25.16
N GLU A 435 11.45 -1.98 24.23
CA GLU A 435 11.02 -1.33 22.99
C GLU A 435 10.13 -0.11 23.25
N LEU A 436 9.24 -0.19 24.26
CA LEU A 436 8.43 0.95 24.67
C LEU A 436 9.30 2.08 25.23
N HIS A 437 10.24 1.76 26.12
CA HIS A 437 11.17 2.73 26.68
C HIS A 437 12.00 3.44 25.59
N ASP A 438 12.53 2.68 24.63
CA ASP A 438 13.35 3.23 23.54
C ASP A 438 12.53 4.17 22.64
N PHE A 439 11.28 3.80 22.34
CA PHE A 439 10.36 4.69 21.64
C PHE A 439 10.10 5.98 22.44
N MET A 440 9.88 5.86 23.75
CA MET A 440 9.61 7.00 24.64
C MET A 440 10.84 7.89 24.83
N ALA A 441 12.05 7.36 24.74
CA ALA A 441 13.30 8.12 24.78
C ALA A 441 13.59 8.85 23.46
N THR A 442 13.06 8.35 22.34
CA THR A 442 13.30 8.92 21.01
C THR A 442 12.65 10.31 20.87
N PRO A 443 13.38 11.34 20.39
CA PRO A 443 12.79 12.62 20.00
C PRO A 443 11.91 12.48 18.75
N HIS A 444 10.72 13.06 18.79
CA HIS A 444 9.77 13.03 17.67
C HIS A 444 9.45 14.46 17.21
N TYR A 445 9.33 14.65 15.90
CA TYR A 445 8.98 15.94 15.31
C TYR A 445 7.48 16.26 15.41
N TYR A 446 6.64 15.23 15.25
CA TYR A 446 5.18 15.34 15.36
C TYR A 446 4.73 14.98 16.78
N ASP A 447 3.64 15.60 17.23
CA ASP A 447 3.11 15.43 18.58
C ASP A 447 2.01 14.36 18.65
N LYS A 448 1.44 14.00 17.49
CA LYS A 448 0.35 13.04 17.40
C LYS A 448 0.79 11.73 16.75
N PHE A 449 0.32 10.64 17.33
CA PHE A 449 0.56 9.27 16.91
C PHE A 449 -0.76 8.54 16.68
N ILE A 450 -0.66 7.40 15.99
CA ILE A 450 -1.67 6.35 16.09
C ILE A 450 -1.09 5.15 16.83
N VAL A 451 -1.91 4.52 17.66
CA VAL A 451 -1.59 3.24 18.32
C VAL A 451 -2.52 2.19 17.75
N GLN A 452 -1.96 1.23 17.04
CA GLN A 452 -2.70 0.20 16.33
C GLN A 452 -2.44 -1.17 16.97
N SER A 453 -3.45 -2.03 17.03
CA SER A 453 -3.29 -3.41 17.46
C SER A 453 -2.27 -4.13 16.59
N LEU A 454 -1.30 -4.76 17.26
CA LEU A 454 -0.27 -5.58 16.67
C LEU A 454 -0.87 -6.90 16.18
N VAL A 455 -0.62 -7.17 14.90
CA VAL A 455 -0.87 -8.45 14.25
C VAL A 455 0.43 -9.24 14.30
N GLY A 456 0.50 -10.24 15.15
CA GLY A 456 1.67 -11.07 15.36
C GLY A 456 1.31 -12.56 15.33
N ASN A 457 1.99 -13.36 16.14
CA ASN A 457 1.59 -14.73 16.40
C ASN A 457 0.36 -14.77 17.33
N ALA A 458 -0.41 -15.85 17.29
CA ALA A 458 -1.55 -16.08 18.18
C ALA A 458 -1.21 -15.98 19.68
N SER A 459 0.03 -16.27 20.06
CA SER A 459 0.54 -16.18 21.43
C SER A 459 0.96 -14.78 21.88
N TRP A 460 1.17 -13.81 20.96
CA TRP A 460 1.68 -12.48 21.29
C TRP A 460 1.13 -11.33 20.40
N SER A 461 -0.08 -11.48 19.86
CA SER A 461 -0.84 -10.35 19.28
C SER A 461 -1.49 -9.49 20.37
N SER A 462 -1.84 -8.23 20.02
CA SER A 462 -2.62 -7.36 20.91
C SER A 462 -3.95 -7.99 21.32
N ILE A 463 -4.38 -7.72 22.55
CA ILE A 463 -5.79 -7.88 22.90
C ILE A 463 -6.59 -6.72 22.29
N SER A 464 -7.81 -7.01 21.85
CA SER A 464 -8.72 -6.00 21.32
C SER A 464 -9.85 -5.72 22.32
N ARG A 465 -10.26 -4.45 22.40
CA ARG A 465 -11.44 -4.02 23.17
C ARG A 465 -12.74 -4.59 22.61
N ARG A 466 -12.75 -5.01 21.34
CA ARG A 466 -13.88 -5.72 20.69
C ARG A 466 -13.89 -7.23 20.98
N GLY A 467 -13.08 -7.69 21.92
CA GLY A 467 -12.96 -9.10 22.27
C GLY A 467 -12.29 -9.93 21.18
N ALA A 468 -12.63 -11.21 21.09
CA ALA A 468 -12.06 -12.15 20.12
C ALA A 468 -12.28 -11.74 18.66
N GLY A 469 -13.38 -11.04 18.35
CA GLY A 469 -13.72 -10.58 17.00
C GLY A 469 -12.85 -9.43 16.46
N GLY A 470 -12.02 -8.79 17.31
CA GLY A 470 -11.09 -7.74 16.92
C GLY A 470 -9.62 -8.17 16.83
N ARG A 471 -9.32 -9.45 17.08
CA ARG A 471 -7.94 -9.98 17.08
C ARG A 471 -7.58 -10.61 15.74
N PHE A 472 -6.39 -10.28 15.26
CA PHE A 472 -5.82 -10.83 14.04
C PHE A 472 -4.46 -11.45 14.30
N TYR A 473 -4.17 -12.52 13.56
CA TYR A 473 -2.89 -13.23 13.60
C TYR A 473 -2.38 -13.41 12.19
N HIS A 474 -1.07 -13.30 11.99
CA HIS A 474 -0.49 -13.54 10.67
C HIS A 474 -0.68 -14.99 10.24
N VAL A 475 -1.14 -15.19 9.00
CA VAL A 475 -1.02 -16.49 8.32
C VAL A 475 0.44 -16.75 7.96
N GLY A 476 1.12 -15.73 7.41
CA GLY A 476 2.51 -15.82 6.97
C GLY A 476 2.70 -16.69 5.72
N THR A 477 3.95 -17.01 5.39
CA THR A 477 4.30 -17.90 4.30
C THR A 477 3.92 -19.36 4.59
N ILE A 478 3.83 -20.17 3.53
CA ILE A 478 3.97 -21.62 3.68
C ILE A 478 5.31 -21.91 4.40
N PRO A 479 5.34 -22.84 5.37
CA PRO A 479 6.57 -23.17 6.08
C PRO A 479 7.70 -23.58 5.14
N ASP A 480 8.91 -23.07 5.38
CA ASP A 480 10.09 -23.52 4.65
C ASP A 480 10.56 -24.92 5.11
N LYS A 481 11.65 -25.44 4.54
CA LYS A 481 12.21 -26.76 4.90
C LYS A 481 12.65 -26.88 6.37
N LYS A 482 12.79 -25.75 7.08
CA LYS A 482 13.12 -25.69 8.51
C LYS A 482 11.85 -25.42 9.36
N ASN A 483 10.66 -25.52 8.76
CA ASN A 483 9.37 -25.19 9.37
C ASN A 483 9.22 -23.72 9.79
N ASN A 484 10.00 -22.82 9.19
CA ASN A 484 9.87 -21.40 9.48
C ASN A 484 8.73 -20.78 8.68
N ILE A 485 7.88 -20.01 9.36
CA ILE A 485 6.85 -19.16 8.77
C ILE A 485 7.34 -17.72 8.84
N TYR A 486 7.26 -16.98 7.75
CA TYR A 486 7.64 -15.57 7.71
C TYR A 486 6.40 -14.70 7.56
N VAL A 487 6.40 -13.54 8.22
CA VAL A 487 5.40 -12.50 7.93
C VAL A 487 5.58 -12.01 6.51
N THR A 488 4.46 -11.88 5.82
CA THR A 488 4.38 -11.23 4.51
C THR A 488 3.29 -10.18 4.53
N ASP A 489 3.52 -9.12 3.77
CA ASP A 489 2.44 -8.31 3.24
C ASP A 489 2.23 -8.56 1.76
N LEU A 490 1.04 -8.20 1.29
CA LEU A 490 0.70 -8.09 -0.11
C LEU A 490 0.45 -6.61 -0.40
N ARG A 491 1.14 -6.04 -1.38
CA ARG A 491 0.77 -4.75 -1.96
C ARG A 491 -0.13 -4.98 -3.15
N MET A 492 -1.35 -4.47 -3.10
CA MET A 492 -2.29 -4.45 -4.22
C MET A 492 -2.45 -3.03 -4.71
N MET A 493 -2.22 -2.81 -6.00
CA MET A 493 -2.38 -1.52 -6.65
C MET A 493 -3.60 -1.52 -7.55
N VAL A 494 -4.35 -0.43 -7.50
CA VAL A 494 -5.55 -0.22 -8.31
C VAL A 494 -5.50 1.13 -9.00
N THR A 495 -6.19 1.22 -10.12
CA THR A 495 -6.48 2.46 -10.80
C THR A 495 -7.98 2.54 -11.07
N ALA A 496 -8.50 3.74 -11.25
CA ALA A 496 -9.90 3.96 -11.58
C ALA A 496 -10.09 5.09 -12.58
N ASN A 497 -11.17 5.00 -13.34
CA ASN A 497 -11.66 6.05 -14.23
C ASN A 497 -13.20 5.97 -14.32
N GLN A 498 -13.81 6.51 -15.39
CA GLN A 498 -15.25 6.44 -15.61
C GLN A 498 -15.79 5.01 -15.77
N ALA A 499 -14.96 4.03 -16.11
CA ALA A 499 -15.31 2.61 -16.19
C ALA A 499 -15.19 1.87 -14.85
N GLY A 500 -14.83 2.56 -13.76
CA GLY A 500 -14.66 1.99 -12.42
C GLY A 500 -13.24 1.53 -12.13
N PHE A 501 -13.09 0.64 -11.15
CA PHE A 501 -11.79 0.16 -10.68
C PHE A 501 -11.22 -1.01 -11.48
N LYS A 502 -9.88 -1.07 -11.56
CA LYS A 502 -9.11 -2.20 -12.11
C LYS A 502 -7.82 -2.44 -11.29
N PRO A 503 -7.40 -3.69 -11.05
CA PRO A 503 -6.08 -3.99 -10.49
C PRO A 503 -4.98 -3.70 -11.53
N VAL A 504 -3.86 -3.11 -11.10
CA VAL A 504 -2.74 -2.74 -12.00
C VAL A 504 -1.42 -3.42 -11.68
N ALA A 505 -1.16 -3.71 -10.41
CA ALA A 505 0.04 -4.43 -9.98
C ALA A 505 -0.20 -5.08 -8.63
N CYS A 506 0.50 -6.18 -8.39
CA CYS A 506 0.50 -6.85 -7.09
C CYS A 506 1.88 -7.46 -6.85
N TYR A 507 2.38 -7.40 -5.62
CA TYR A 507 3.59 -8.10 -5.20
C TYR A 507 3.61 -8.24 -3.68
N ALA A 508 4.47 -9.10 -3.15
CA ALA A 508 4.57 -9.31 -1.71
C ALA A 508 5.96 -8.98 -1.18
N ARG A 509 6.04 -8.64 0.11
CA ARG A 509 7.32 -8.44 0.81
C ARG A 509 7.35 -9.32 2.04
N ARG A 510 8.49 -9.96 2.28
CA ARG A 510 8.72 -10.83 3.43
C ARG A 510 9.53 -10.12 4.52
N ALA A 511 9.28 -10.44 5.78
CA ALA A 511 10.13 -10.04 6.90
C ALA A 511 11.53 -10.71 6.82
N ARG A 512 12.48 -10.18 7.60
CA ARG A 512 13.88 -10.66 7.59
C ARG A 512 14.03 -11.97 8.37
N LYS A 513 13.36 -12.06 9.51
CA LYS A 513 13.35 -13.23 10.40
C LYS A 513 11.97 -13.87 10.39
N HIS A 514 11.93 -15.14 10.76
CA HIS A 514 10.68 -15.89 10.83
C HIS A 514 9.89 -15.49 12.07
N LEU A 515 8.58 -15.68 12.03
CA LEU A 515 7.67 -15.34 13.11
C LEU A 515 7.77 -16.40 14.21
N LEU A 516 8.34 -16.03 15.36
CA LEU A 516 8.48 -16.94 16.50
C LEU A 516 7.12 -17.31 17.10
N ARG A 517 7.03 -18.52 17.65
CA ARG A 517 5.86 -18.96 18.42
C ARG A 517 5.84 -18.31 19.79
N HIS A 518 6.98 -18.21 20.47
CA HIS A 518 7.09 -17.42 21.69
C HIS A 518 8.27 -16.46 21.55
N LEU A 519 8.11 -15.21 22.00
CA LEU A 519 9.18 -14.20 21.92
C LEU A 519 10.46 -14.62 22.67
N THR A 520 10.33 -15.52 23.64
CA THR A 520 11.44 -16.10 24.41
C THR A 520 12.20 -17.20 23.67
N ASP A 521 11.69 -17.70 22.53
CA ASP A 521 12.35 -18.78 21.77
C ASP A 521 13.69 -18.32 21.18
N ASP A 522 13.80 -17.04 20.82
CA ASP A 522 15.05 -16.38 20.42
C ASP A 522 15.03 -14.90 20.84
N PRO A 523 15.56 -14.57 22.04
CA PRO A 523 15.52 -13.20 22.58
C PRO A 523 16.45 -12.23 21.84
N ALA A 524 17.32 -12.72 20.93
CA ALA A 524 18.20 -11.86 20.15
C ALA A 524 17.49 -11.25 18.93
N VAL A 525 16.33 -11.78 18.55
CA VAL A 525 15.55 -11.30 17.40
C VAL A 525 14.58 -10.22 17.85
N THR A 526 14.65 -9.07 17.19
CA THR A 526 13.74 -7.94 17.48
C THR A 526 12.36 -8.17 16.87
N SER A 527 11.31 -7.57 17.46
CA SER A 527 9.96 -7.65 16.90
C SER A 527 9.89 -7.09 15.48
N TRP A 528 10.66 -6.03 15.19
CA TRP A 528 10.74 -5.43 13.87
C TRP A 528 11.38 -6.35 12.82
N GLU A 529 12.35 -7.19 13.18
CA GLU A 529 12.91 -8.15 12.24
C GLU A 529 11.92 -9.24 11.81
N MET A 530 10.94 -9.56 12.67
CA MET A 530 9.88 -10.55 12.41
C MET A 530 8.67 -9.96 11.71
N LEU A 531 8.33 -8.70 11.98
CA LEU A 531 7.11 -8.05 11.49
C LEU A 531 7.36 -7.03 10.36
N GLY A 532 8.55 -6.45 10.31
CA GLY A 532 8.92 -5.41 9.36
C GLY A 532 9.17 -5.97 7.96
N THR A 533 8.24 -5.71 7.04
CA THR A 533 8.31 -6.16 5.64
C THR A 533 8.94 -5.13 4.69
N ASN A 534 9.15 -3.89 5.13
CA ASN A 534 9.73 -2.82 4.33
C ASN A 534 11.07 -3.23 3.72
N LEU A 535 11.26 -2.96 2.42
CA LEU A 535 12.49 -3.34 1.70
C LEU A 535 13.62 -2.32 1.87
N SER A 536 13.28 -1.07 2.17
CA SER A 536 14.25 0.01 2.38
C SER A 536 14.96 -0.19 3.71
N VAL A 537 16.29 -0.25 3.67
CA VAL A 537 17.14 -0.33 4.86
C VAL A 537 18.17 0.79 4.81
N LYS A 538 18.45 1.37 5.97
CA LYS A 538 19.47 2.41 6.10
C LYS A 538 20.80 1.74 6.44
N LYS A 539 21.81 1.91 5.60
CA LYS A 539 23.17 1.42 5.81
C LYS A 539 24.13 2.60 5.65
N ASP A 540 24.92 2.89 6.67
CA ASP A 540 25.96 3.94 6.63
C ASP A 540 25.45 5.30 6.13
N ASP A 541 24.28 5.72 6.65
CA ASP A 541 23.52 6.92 6.23
C ASP A 541 22.98 6.96 4.79
N GLU A 542 23.24 5.93 3.99
CA GLU A 542 22.64 5.72 2.68
C GLU A 542 21.47 4.72 2.73
N TRP A 543 20.48 4.93 1.88
CA TRP A 543 19.35 4.01 1.75
C TRP A 543 19.65 2.96 0.69
N THR A 544 19.57 1.68 1.07
CA THR A 544 19.63 0.56 0.14
C THR A 544 18.34 -0.27 0.21
N THR A 545 18.19 -1.23 -0.71
CA THR A 545 16.98 -2.06 -0.85
C THR A 545 17.33 -3.54 -0.75
N GLU A 546 16.66 -4.27 0.14
CA GLU A 546 16.82 -5.73 0.28
C GLU A 546 15.93 -6.49 -0.71
N ALA A 547 16.30 -6.46 -1.99
CA ALA A 547 15.51 -7.06 -3.07
C ALA A 547 15.26 -8.58 -2.90
N GLN A 548 16.10 -9.30 -2.15
CA GLN A 548 15.91 -10.73 -1.86
C GLN A 548 14.66 -11.05 -1.03
N ARG A 549 14.05 -10.06 -0.36
CA ARG A 549 12.79 -10.20 0.38
C ARG A 549 11.56 -9.82 -0.42
N LEU A 550 11.76 -9.32 -1.65
CA LEU A 550 10.68 -9.11 -2.61
C LEU A 550 10.24 -10.46 -3.15
N LEU A 551 8.95 -10.75 -2.99
CA LEU A 551 8.29 -11.93 -3.53
C LEU A 551 7.48 -11.52 -4.76
N LEU A 552 7.93 -11.96 -5.93
CA LEU A 552 7.27 -11.65 -7.20
C LEU A 552 6.00 -12.48 -7.36
N MET A 553 5.06 -12.01 -8.20
CA MET A 553 3.89 -12.78 -8.61
C MET A 553 4.22 -13.80 -9.72
N ASP A 554 5.42 -14.36 -9.65
CA ASP A 554 5.94 -15.32 -10.63
C ASP A 554 5.68 -16.77 -10.20
N ARG A 555 5.98 -17.72 -11.08
CA ARG A 555 5.82 -19.17 -10.78
C ARG A 555 6.64 -19.67 -9.58
N LYS A 556 7.70 -18.96 -9.20
CA LYS A 556 8.67 -19.39 -8.20
C LYS A 556 8.29 -18.93 -6.79
N ASP A 557 7.85 -17.69 -6.66
CA ASP A 557 7.63 -17.04 -5.38
C ASP A 557 6.18 -17.09 -4.91
N PHE A 558 5.21 -16.99 -5.83
CA PHE A 558 3.80 -16.86 -5.47
C PHE A 558 3.31 -18.00 -4.55
N ASN A 559 3.72 -19.24 -4.82
CA ASN A 559 3.32 -20.40 -4.03
C ASN A 559 3.83 -20.37 -2.58
N GLN A 560 4.89 -19.60 -2.28
CA GLN A 560 5.37 -19.43 -0.91
C GLN A 560 4.41 -18.62 -0.05
N LEU A 561 3.52 -17.83 -0.64
CA LEU A 561 2.58 -16.95 0.08
C LEU A 561 1.38 -17.70 0.67
N GLY A 562 1.04 -18.89 0.16
CA GLY A 562 -0.14 -19.63 0.61
C GLY A 562 -1.47 -18.92 0.32
N ILE A 563 -1.50 -18.06 -0.70
CA ILE A 563 -2.70 -17.33 -1.14
C ILE A 563 -3.18 -17.83 -2.49
N GLY A 564 -4.50 -17.80 -2.69
CA GLY A 564 -5.16 -18.16 -3.95
C GLY A 564 -5.90 -16.99 -4.59
N VAL A 565 -6.68 -17.29 -5.63
CA VAL A 565 -7.48 -16.28 -6.35
C VAL A 565 -8.50 -15.59 -5.45
N ASP A 566 -9.10 -16.31 -4.50
CA ASP A 566 -10.11 -15.76 -3.60
C ASP A 566 -9.48 -14.76 -2.61
N ASP A 567 -8.26 -15.01 -2.12
CA ASP A 567 -7.50 -14.06 -1.30
C ASP A 567 -7.12 -12.81 -2.10
N LEU A 568 -6.75 -12.97 -3.39
CA LEU A 568 -6.45 -11.82 -4.28
C LEU A 568 -7.70 -10.98 -4.56
N ILE A 569 -8.86 -11.62 -4.78
CA ILE A 569 -10.15 -10.94 -4.91
C ILE A 569 -10.48 -10.16 -3.63
N ASP A 570 -10.35 -10.80 -2.48
CA ASP A 570 -10.60 -10.19 -1.18
C ASP A 570 -9.68 -8.98 -0.94
N GLY A 571 -8.40 -9.11 -1.29
CA GLY A 571 -7.42 -8.03 -1.20
C GLY A 571 -7.70 -6.86 -2.17
N TYR A 572 -8.17 -7.16 -3.38
CA TYR A 572 -8.61 -6.15 -4.34
C TYR A 572 -9.82 -5.37 -3.82
N ILE A 573 -10.85 -6.06 -3.34
CA ILE A 573 -12.05 -5.41 -2.78
C ILE A 573 -11.67 -4.54 -1.58
N GLN A 574 -10.85 -5.03 -0.65
CA GLN A 574 -10.37 -4.23 0.48
C GLN A 574 -9.60 -2.99 0.03
N THR A 575 -8.78 -3.12 -1.02
CA THR A 575 -8.05 -1.99 -1.61
C THR A 575 -9.04 -0.97 -2.17
N VAL A 576 -10.01 -1.40 -2.98
CA VAL A 576 -11.05 -0.51 -3.53
C VAL A 576 -11.82 0.22 -2.43
N LEU A 577 -12.31 -0.49 -1.42
CA LEU A 577 -13.02 0.12 -0.29
C LEU A 577 -12.15 1.17 0.43
N SER A 578 -10.87 0.87 0.66
CA SER A 578 -9.94 1.81 1.29
C SER A 578 -9.72 3.09 0.46
N VAL A 579 -9.69 2.97 -0.87
CA VAL A 579 -9.55 4.11 -1.79
C VAL A 579 -10.82 4.95 -1.80
N ILE A 580 -12.00 4.32 -1.91
CA ILE A 580 -13.29 5.02 -1.87
C ILE A 580 -13.44 5.79 -0.56
N ALA A 581 -13.07 5.20 0.57
CA ALA A 581 -13.11 5.86 1.87
C ALA A 581 -12.28 7.15 1.87
N ILE A 582 -11.04 7.07 1.40
CA ILE A 582 -10.11 8.21 1.38
C ILE A 582 -10.55 9.25 0.34
N ASP A 583 -11.05 8.85 -0.83
CA ASP A 583 -11.58 9.77 -1.83
C ASP A 583 -12.82 10.52 -1.30
N LYS A 584 -13.76 9.83 -0.64
CA LYS A 584 -14.89 10.47 0.02
C LYS A 584 -14.44 11.41 1.15
N MET A 585 -13.37 11.09 1.88
CA MET A 585 -12.78 12.02 2.85
C MET A 585 -12.16 13.25 2.16
N ALA A 586 -11.44 13.06 1.06
CA ALA A 586 -10.88 14.16 0.26
C ALA A 586 -11.99 15.11 -0.22
N ARG A 587 -13.12 14.57 -0.70
CA ARG A 587 -14.30 15.35 -1.09
C ARG A 587 -14.89 16.14 0.07
N ARG A 588 -14.93 15.59 1.29
CA ARG A 588 -15.41 16.30 2.48
C ARG A 588 -14.52 17.47 2.89
N LEU A 589 -13.21 17.34 2.65
CA LEU A 589 -12.23 18.39 2.94
C LEU A 589 -12.17 19.48 1.87
N MET A 590 -12.98 19.39 0.80
CA MET A 590 -13.06 20.39 -0.25
C MET A 590 -14.47 20.99 -0.24
N LYS A 591 -14.61 22.20 0.31
CA LYS A 591 -15.89 22.91 0.35
C LYS A 591 -16.01 23.90 -0.80
N PRO A 592 -17.23 24.23 -1.27
CA PRO A 592 -17.44 25.33 -2.21
C PRO A 592 -16.86 26.63 -1.63
N THR A 593 -16.31 27.47 -2.50
CA THR A 593 -15.88 28.82 -2.12
C THR A 593 -17.11 29.69 -1.84
N ASP A 594 -17.07 30.46 -0.76
CA ASP A 594 -18.15 31.37 -0.35
C ASP A 594 -17.59 32.81 -0.20
N PRO A 595 -18.16 33.82 -0.91
CA PRO A 595 -19.21 33.70 -1.92
C PRO A 595 -18.76 32.85 -3.12
N PRO A 596 -19.70 32.18 -3.83
CA PRO A 596 -19.37 31.45 -5.05
C PRO A 596 -18.66 32.40 -6.04
N PRO A 597 -17.72 31.91 -6.86
CA PRO A 597 -17.01 32.73 -7.84
C PRO A 597 -18.03 33.51 -8.67
N ALA A 598 -17.92 34.85 -8.67
CA ALA A 598 -18.96 35.73 -9.20
C ALA A 598 -19.29 35.37 -10.66
N THR A 599 -20.57 35.21 -10.97
CA THR A 599 -21.04 34.90 -12.34
C THR A 599 -20.90 36.07 -13.33
N HIS A 600 -20.41 37.24 -12.92
CA HIS A 600 -20.06 38.40 -13.79
C HIS A 600 -19.20 39.44 -13.03
N PRO A 601 -18.57 40.39 -13.75
CA PRO A 601 -17.17 40.35 -14.19
C PRO A 601 -16.15 40.54 -13.05
N ALA A 602 -15.03 39.80 -13.15
CA ALA A 602 -13.72 40.06 -12.54
C ALA A 602 -13.72 40.91 -11.26
N THR A 603 -14.04 40.30 -10.12
CA THR A 603 -13.18 40.56 -8.96
C THR A 603 -11.80 40.02 -9.31
N ASP A 604 -10.74 40.77 -8.98
CA ASP A 604 -9.33 40.63 -9.41
C ASP A 604 -8.66 39.24 -9.20
N ASP A 605 -9.38 38.25 -8.68
CA ASP A 605 -8.86 36.95 -8.26
C ASP A 605 -9.55 35.73 -8.91
N SER A 606 -10.61 35.93 -9.71
CA SER A 606 -11.26 34.86 -10.51
C SER A 606 -10.75 34.90 -11.95
N ASP A 607 -9.99 33.89 -12.35
CA ASP A 607 -9.51 33.77 -13.74
C ASP A 607 -10.67 33.35 -14.65
N ALA A 608 -11.15 34.28 -15.47
CA ALA A 608 -12.28 34.05 -16.38
C ALA A 608 -12.00 32.92 -17.41
N HIS A 609 -10.73 32.60 -17.65
CA HIS A 609 -10.33 31.50 -18.54
C HIS A 609 -10.44 30.14 -17.85
N TYR A 610 -10.35 30.10 -16.51
CA TYR A 610 -10.39 28.89 -15.70
C TYR A 610 -11.45 29.00 -14.59
N PRO A 611 -12.75 28.96 -14.94
CA PRO A 611 -13.83 29.20 -13.98
C PRO A 611 -13.85 28.20 -12.83
N TRP A 612 -13.33 26.98 -13.04
CA TRP A 612 -13.20 25.94 -12.00
C TRP A 612 -12.09 26.22 -10.98
N PHE A 613 -11.12 27.06 -11.32
CA PHE A 613 -10.03 27.39 -10.43
C PHE A 613 -10.58 28.20 -9.25
N LYS A 614 -10.27 27.73 -8.03
CA LYS A 614 -10.84 28.27 -6.78
C LYS A 614 -12.37 28.14 -6.66
N GLU A 615 -13.05 27.26 -7.40
CA GLU A 615 -14.47 26.91 -7.11
C GLU A 615 -14.64 26.18 -5.77
N THR A 616 -13.61 25.42 -5.38
CA THR A 616 -13.55 24.75 -4.09
C THR A 616 -12.28 25.16 -3.37
N VAL A 617 -12.37 25.27 -2.05
CA VAL A 617 -11.25 25.55 -1.16
C VAL A 617 -11.12 24.42 -0.15
N PHE A 618 -9.89 24.20 0.30
CA PHE A 618 -9.62 23.21 1.33
C PHE A 618 -10.16 23.70 2.67
N ASP A 619 -10.93 22.85 3.35
CA ASP A 619 -11.56 23.15 4.62
C ASP A 619 -10.58 22.93 5.78
N PHE A 620 -9.72 23.92 6.02
CA PHE A 620 -8.72 23.87 7.09
C PHE A 620 -9.32 23.71 8.48
N GLU A 621 -10.48 24.31 8.74
CA GLU A 621 -11.17 24.21 10.02
C GLU A 621 -11.57 22.76 10.31
N LEU A 622 -12.24 22.12 9.34
CA LEU A 622 -12.59 20.71 9.45
C LEU A 622 -11.33 19.84 9.53
N PHE A 623 -10.32 20.10 8.71
CA PHE A 623 -9.09 19.32 8.71
C PHE A 623 -8.37 19.38 10.06
N GLU A 624 -8.22 20.57 10.65
CA GLU A 624 -7.60 20.77 11.97
C GLU A 624 -8.40 20.09 13.07
N ALA A 625 -9.73 20.20 13.06
CA ALA A 625 -10.59 19.52 14.04
C ALA A 625 -10.42 17.99 14.00
N LEU A 626 -10.24 17.43 12.80
CA LEU A 626 -10.03 16.00 12.62
C LEU A 626 -8.57 15.58 12.89
N ASN A 627 -7.60 16.41 12.56
CA ASN A 627 -6.18 16.08 12.59
C ASN A 627 -5.36 17.21 13.28
N PRO A 628 -5.50 17.35 14.61
CA PRO A 628 -4.97 18.49 15.36
C PRO A 628 -3.48 18.31 15.69
N ASP A 629 -2.64 18.30 14.65
CA ASP A 629 -1.17 18.29 14.77
C ASP A 629 -0.60 19.58 14.16
N LYS A 630 -0.06 20.44 15.03
CA LYS A 630 0.44 21.77 14.65
C LYS A 630 1.62 21.69 13.71
N ALA A 631 2.49 20.69 13.86
CA ALA A 631 3.66 20.52 13.02
C ALA A 631 3.25 20.17 11.59
N LEU A 632 2.24 19.30 11.43
CA LEU A 632 1.67 19.05 10.09
C LEU A 632 1.04 20.31 9.50
N LEU A 633 0.20 21.03 10.27
CA LEU A 633 -0.49 22.23 9.76
C LEU A 633 0.50 23.29 9.25
N ALA A 634 1.62 23.48 9.96
CA ALA A 634 2.68 24.41 9.57
C ALA A 634 3.46 23.97 8.30
N GLU A 635 3.36 22.70 7.89
CA GLU A 635 4.00 22.20 6.67
C GLU A 635 3.16 22.39 5.41
N ILE A 636 1.86 22.62 5.55
CA ILE A 636 0.96 22.68 4.39
C ILE A 636 1.15 24.03 3.69
N THR A 637 1.49 23.99 2.40
CA THR A 637 1.52 25.20 1.56
C THR A 637 0.11 25.71 1.36
N HIS A 638 -0.10 26.98 1.74
CA HIS A 638 -1.36 27.69 1.58
C HIS A 638 -1.53 28.26 0.17
#